data_AF-A0A382CKC4-F1
#
_entry.id   AF-A0A382CKC4-F1
#
_cell.length_a   1.000
_cell.length_b   1.000
_cell.length_c   1.000
_cell.angle_alpha   90.00
_cell.angle_beta   90.00
_cell.angle_gamma   90.00
#
_symmetry.space_group_name_H-M   'P 1'
#
loop_
_entity.id
_entity.type
_entity.pdbx_description
1 polymer ?
#
loop_
_entity_poly.entity_id
_entity_poly.type
_entity_poly.pdbx_seq_one_letter_code
_entity_poly.pdbx_strand_id
1 'polypeptide(L)'
;PLVINEIVQNPGAVNDPYGEWFEIYNKHSDPINLNGWTFKDNGSNSFTISGDTSIIQPNDYFVLGVNGNTSTNGGIHVDFVYQSTSVFALWNASDAIIILNPNGDEIDRVEYDDGNTFPDPDGKSMELTFYALDNNFGQNWVESTHLLPSGDYGTPGAVNSSVKDGGFALSFDGVDDYVEVQNAASLNITEQISLAAWIKYPGGMNDEKTWAIIDKAAVALFGPVGGYTLHLKEGVGGVGKLRFSVYDDDGGFEIIETNNDVSINEWHNVFATYDGTLMKIYLDGVLENSIANTGAIANTINHLKIGDSNDYYSLPPKYEGQIDEVTVWNTALSQEEILSGMLNGYNGTEAGLAGYWNFNEGIDDTVLIDQSFNSNDGAIQGATWVSDPFVTVFFNLDLTDQVVSDNGVHIAGSFQGWDPAASEMTDDDGNGIYSFAAALSPGETIEYKFINGNSWDDPSDYVDDFSCGIAGEYGNRWYIVPNTSAVMAPVCMNSCESCEEETPDQAATTIFFSEYGEGSGQTKYLEIYNGTDNAVDLTQFAFPSVANDPDTPGEYEYWNTFPDGATVASGEVYVIAHPEANADILAEADHTFTYLSNGNDGYCIAEGTEGSYTIVDCIGDWNGNPGNGWDVAGVTEATKDHTLMR
;
A
#
# COMPACT_ATOMS: atom_id res chain seq x y z
N PRO A 1 -12.03 4.38 6.99
CA PRO A 1 -12.51 4.90 8.30
C PRO A 1 -11.33 5.52 9.07
N LEU A 2 -11.49 6.55 9.89
CA LEU A 2 -10.41 6.87 10.83
C LEU A 2 -10.22 5.69 11.79
N VAL A 3 -8.97 5.40 12.16
CA VAL A 3 -8.65 4.36 13.14
C VAL A 3 -7.78 4.94 14.23
N ILE A 4 -8.09 4.66 15.49
CA ILE A 4 -7.23 4.96 16.63
C ILE A 4 -6.04 4.02 16.54
N ASN A 5 -4.86 4.61 16.36
CA ASN A 5 -3.64 3.94 15.91
C ASN A 5 -2.60 3.81 17.03
N GLU A 6 -2.52 4.78 17.93
CA GLU A 6 -1.53 4.83 19.01
C GLU A 6 -2.11 5.56 20.24
N ILE A 7 -1.80 5.10 21.45
CA ILE A 7 -2.33 5.65 22.71
C ILE A 7 -1.23 5.73 23.76
N VAL A 8 -1.02 6.91 24.37
CA VAL A 8 -0.21 7.12 25.58
C VAL A 8 -1.11 7.54 26.74
N GLN A 9 -1.54 6.57 27.54
CA GLN A 9 -2.39 6.75 28.72
C GLN A 9 -1.60 6.96 30.02
N ASN A 10 -0.30 6.64 30.05
CA ASN A 10 0.49 6.65 31.28
C ASN A 10 1.95 7.05 30.99
N PRO A 11 2.22 8.33 30.65
CA PRO A 11 3.58 8.81 30.38
C PRO A 11 4.46 8.73 31.64
N GLY A 12 5.72 8.36 31.48
CA GLY A 12 6.65 8.09 32.58
C GLY A 12 7.67 9.20 32.81
N ALA A 13 8.12 9.87 31.75
CA ALA A 13 9.07 10.97 31.78
C ALA A 13 8.38 12.34 31.83
N VAL A 14 7.17 12.45 31.30
CA VAL A 14 6.30 13.62 31.37
C VAL A 14 5.14 13.34 32.32
N ASN A 15 4.74 14.32 33.13
CA ASN A 15 3.57 14.11 34.01
C ASN A 15 2.27 14.02 33.17
N ASP A 16 1.37 13.14 33.58
CA ASP A 16 0.06 12.84 32.98
C ASP A 16 -0.70 14.08 32.47
N PRO A 17 -0.83 15.20 33.23
CA PRO A 17 -1.57 16.37 32.77
C PRO A 17 -0.94 17.12 31.57
N TYR A 18 0.21 16.65 31.06
CA TYR A 18 0.93 17.25 29.95
C TYR A 18 1.38 16.24 28.89
N GLY A 19 1.49 14.95 29.23
CA GLY A 19 2.13 13.93 28.39
C GLY A 19 1.17 12.92 27.76
N GLU A 20 -0.13 12.97 28.07
CA GLU A 20 -1.13 12.11 27.47
C GLU A 20 -1.52 12.57 26.06
N TRP A 21 -1.58 11.61 25.15
CA TRP A 21 -2.03 11.80 23.76
C TRP A 21 -2.50 10.47 23.17
N PHE A 22 -3.26 10.58 22.09
CA PHE A 22 -3.58 9.47 21.21
C PHE A 22 -3.51 9.94 19.77
N GLU A 23 -3.37 9.00 18.86
CA GLU A 23 -3.23 9.26 17.45
C GLU A 23 -4.29 8.52 16.66
N ILE A 24 -4.74 9.16 15.60
CA ILE A 24 -5.63 8.56 14.61
C ILE A 24 -4.92 8.53 13.26
N TYR A 25 -5.17 7.45 12.51
CA TYR A 25 -4.66 7.25 11.16
C TYR A 25 -5.80 7.33 10.15
N ASN A 26 -5.56 8.03 9.04
CA ASN A 26 -6.50 8.10 7.94
C ASN A 26 -6.25 7.01 6.91
N LYS A 27 -6.97 5.89 7.02
CA LYS A 27 -7.02 4.85 5.96
C LYS A 27 -7.94 5.19 4.79
N HIS A 28 -8.58 6.36 4.75
CA HIS A 28 -9.27 6.78 3.53
C HIS A 28 -8.26 7.27 2.49
N SER A 29 -8.62 7.10 1.23
CA SER A 29 -7.92 7.69 0.08
C SER A 29 -8.11 9.21 -0.02
N ASP A 30 -9.01 9.78 0.78
CA ASP A 30 -9.35 11.20 0.76
C ASP A 30 -8.91 11.91 2.04
N PRO A 31 -8.55 13.20 1.96
CA PRO A 31 -8.33 14.01 3.14
C PRO A 31 -9.61 14.09 3.99
N ILE A 32 -9.50 13.91 5.30
CA ILE A 32 -10.64 14.04 6.21
C ILE A 32 -10.53 15.34 6.97
N ASN A 33 -11.52 16.21 6.80
CA ASN A 33 -11.68 17.38 7.64
C ASN A 33 -12.36 16.97 8.96
N LEU A 34 -11.62 17.10 10.05
CA LEU A 34 -12.08 16.74 11.40
C LEU A 34 -12.95 17.84 12.04
N ASN A 35 -13.23 18.95 11.36
CA ASN A 35 -14.11 19.99 11.88
C ASN A 35 -15.50 19.42 12.21
N GLY A 36 -15.95 19.60 13.46
CA GLY A 36 -17.23 19.08 13.96
C GLY A 36 -17.20 17.63 14.44
N TRP A 37 -16.08 16.91 14.29
CA TRP A 37 -15.94 15.56 14.83
C TRP A 37 -15.79 15.59 16.35
N THR A 38 -16.43 14.62 17.02
CA THR A 38 -16.49 14.54 18.47
C THR A 38 -15.73 13.33 18.98
N PHE A 39 -14.83 13.54 19.92
CA PHE A 39 -14.09 12.50 20.62
C PHE A 39 -14.61 12.44 22.05
N LYS A 40 -14.92 11.23 22.53
CA LYS A 40 -15.54 11.05 23.85
C LYS A 40 -15.18 9.72 24.49
N ASP A 41 -15.43 9.63 25.79
CA ASP A 41 -15.32 8.40 26.56
C ASP A 41 -16.70 7.78 26.83
N ASN A 42 -16.72 6.67 27.56
CA ASN A 42 -17.96 6.05 28.05
C ASN A 42 -18.64 6.90 29.15
N GLY A 43 -17.96 7.92 29.66
CA GLY A 43 -18.43 8.86 30.67
C GLY A 43 -19.11 10.09 30.08
N SER A 44 -18.83 11.23 30.71
CA SER A 44 -19.36 12.54 30.30
C SER A 44 -18.31 13.44 29.64
N ASN A 45 -17.09 12.93 29.47
CA ASN A 45 -15.96 13.70 28.96
C ASN A 45 -15.93 13.61 27.43
N SER A 46 -15.86 14.76 26.77
CA SER A 46 -15.86 14.84 25.32
C SER A 46 -15.34 16.19 24.85
N PHE A 47 -14.75 16.21 23.67
CA PHE A 47 -14.46 17.44 22.94
C PHE A 47 -14.86 17.30 21.47
N THR A 48 -15.07 18.45 20.84
CA THR A 48 -15.35 18.54 19.41
C THR A 48 -14.28 19.42 18.77
N ILE A 49 -13.69 18.94 17.68
CA ILE A 49 -12.72 19.74 16.92
C ILE A 49 -13.48 20.89 16.24
N SER A 50 -12.93 22.10 16.33
CA SER A 50 -13.51 23.30 15.72
C SER A 50 -12.44 24.10 14.98
N GLY A 51 -12.70 24.40 13.71
CA GLY A 51 -11.79 25.14 12.82
C GLY A 51 -11.38 24.31 11.60
N ASP A 52 -11.24 24.98 10.45
CA ASP A 52 -11.10 24.33 9.13
C ASP A 52 -9.67 23.86 8.79
N THR A 53 -8.73 23.91 9.74
CA THR A 53 -7.32 23.54 9.51
C THR A 53 -6.96 22.14 10.02
N SER A 54 -7.92 21.37 10.54
CA SER A 54 -7.70 20.01 11.05
C SER A 54 -8.03 18.98 9.98
N ILE A 55 -7.25 19.00 8.89
CA ILE A 55 -7.36 18.05 7.79
C ILE A 55 -6.25 17.01 7.96
N ILE A 56 -6.63 15.74 8.03
CA ILE A 56 -5.69 14.61 7.97
C ILE A 56 -5.65 14.11 6.52
N GLN A 57 -4.46 14.09 5.90
CA GLN A 57 -4.29 13.62 4.53
C GLN A 57 -4.48 12.09 4.45
N PRO A 58 -4.68 11.52 3.26
CA PRO A 58 -4.67 10.06 3.07
C PRO A 58 -3.36 9.46 3.57
N ASN A 59 -3.44 8.34 4.29
CA ASN A 59 -2.30 7.65 4.88
C ASN A 59 -1.45 8.50 5.85
N ASP A 60 -2.03 9.58 6.37
CA ASP A 60 -1.36 10.47 7.32
C ASP A 60 -1.88 10.24 8.74
N TYR A 61 -1.15 10.79 9.70
CA TYR A 61 -1.38 10.65 11.13
C TYR A 61 -1.83 11.97 11.73
N PHE A 62 -2.65 11.93 12.76
CA PHE A 62 -3.10 13.13 13.46
C PHE A 62 -3.09 12.91 14.96
N VAL A 63 -2.24 13.67 15.64
CA VAL A 63 -1.94 13.52 17.06
C VAL A 63 -2.83 14.47 17.88
N LEU A 64 -3.60 13.91 18.80
CA LEU A 64 -4.46 14.64 19.72
C LEU A 64 -3.89 14.54 21.14
N GLY A 65 -3.59 15.67 21.76
CA GLY A 65 -2.94 15.69 23.08
C GLY A 65 -3.47 16.76 24.03
N VAL A 66 -3.22 16.59 25.33
CA VAL A 66 -3.59 17.60 26.35
C VAL A 66 -2.81 18.91 26.15
N ASN A 67 -1.58 18.85 25.65
CA ASN A 67 -0.65 19.97 25.64
C ASN A 67 0.20 20.01 24.35
N GLY A 68 0.07 21.09 23.56
CA GLY A 68 0.88 21.31 22.35
C GLY A 68 2.22 22.04 22.58
N ASN A 69 2.57 22.39 23.82
CA ASN A 69 3.87 22.99 24.11
C ASN A 69 4.95 21.91 24.17
N THR A 70 5.74 21.81 23.09
CA THR A 70 6.85 20.85 22.92
C THR A 70 7.88 20.88 24.06
N SER A 71 8.01 22.00 24.78
CA SER A 71 8.94 22.08 25.92
C SER A 71 8.45 21.38 27.19
N THR A 72 7.15 21.03 27.26
CA THR A 72 6.53 20.46 28.46
C THR A 72 5.70 19.19 28.20
N ASN A 73 5.39 18.86 26.94
CA ASN A 73 4.65 17.63 26.58
C ASN A 73 5.57 16.45 26.21
N GLY A 74 6.88 16.60 26.39
CA GLY A 74 7.86 15.59 25.99
C GLY A 74 8.48 15.78 24.60
N GLY A 75 8.21 16.90 23.93
CA GLY A 75 8.84 17.23 22.65
C GLY A 75 8.05 16.79 21.42
N ILE A 76 6.85 16.24 21.62
CA ILE A 76 6.00 15.72 20.56
C ILE A 76 5.24 16.85 19.85
N HIS A 77 5.02 16.70 18.54
CA HIS A 77 4.09 17.54 17.80
C HIS A 77 2.66 17.07 18.10
N VAL A 78 1.76 18.02 18.34
CA VAL A 78 0.34 17.74 18.58
C VAL A 78 -0.45 18.60 17.61
N ASP A 79 -1.22 17.95 16.75
CA ASP A 79 -2.03 18.60 15.72
C ASP A 79 -3.28 19.25 16.31
N PHE A 80 -3.85 18.64 17.37
CA PHE A 80 -4.98 19.21 18.10
C PHE A 80 -4.84 19.12 19.62
N VAL A 81 -5.02 20.26 20.28
CA VAL A 81 -4.92 20.37 21.74
C VAL A 81 -6.31 20.43 22.37
N TYR A 82 -6.75 19.35 23.03
CA TYR A 82 -8.07 19.27 23.71
C TYR A 82 -8.10 19.90 25.12
N GLN A 83 -7.13 20.79 25.38
CA GLN A 83 -7.04 21.75 26.50
C GLN A 83 -6.66 21.17 27.88
N SER A 84 -7.39 20.20 28.41
CA SER A 84 -7.10 19.65 29.75
C SER A 84 -7.75 18.28 29.99
N THR A 85 -7.19 17.53 30.93
CA THR A 85 -7.76 16.26 31.43
C THR A 85 -9.16 16.39 32.03
N SER A 86 -9.62 17.61 32.35
CA SER A 86 -11.01 17.85 32.78
C SER A 86 -12.03 17.89 31.64
N VAL A 87 -11.56 18.07 30.40
CA VAL A 87 -12.39 18.03 29.17
C VAL A 87 -12.45 16.60 28.66
N PHE A 88 -11.29 15.98 28.50
CA PHE A 88 -11.08 14.59 28.08
C PHE A 88 -9.79 14.09 28.71
N ALA A 89 -9.82 12.90 29.29
CA ALA A 89 -8.67 12.28 29.96
C ALA A 89 -8.48 10.88 29.40
N LEU A 90 -7.25 10.37 29.46
CA LEU A 90 -6.95 8.97 29.23
C LEU A 90 -6.63 8.36 30.60
N TRP A 91 -7.56 7.63 31.21
CA TRP A 91 -7.27 7.01 32.52
C TRP A 91 -6.21 5.92 32.39
N ASN A 92 -5.19 5.94 33.26
CA ASN A 92 -4.04 5.04 33.17
C ASN A 92 -4.44 3.55 33.19
N ALA A 93 -5.46 3.19 33.99
CA ALA A 93 -5.88 1.80 34.15
C ALA A 93 -6.82 1.31 33.03
N SER A 94 -7.87 2.07 32.69
CA SER A 94 -8.84 1.64 31.68
C SER A 94 -9.69 2.80 31.26
N ASP A 95 -9.97 2.92 29.96
CA ASP A 95 -10.87 3.94 29.43
C ASP A 95 -11.42 3.57 28.06
N ALA A 96 -12.21 4.46 27.47
CA ALA A 96 -12.63 4.36 26.09
C ALA A 96 -12.30 5.64 25.30
N ILE A 97 -11.82 5.46 24.07
CA ILE A 97 -11.75 6.52 23.07
C ILE A 97 -12.77 6.18 22.00
N ILE A 98 -13.75 7.05 21.80
CA ILE A 98 -14.84 6.86 20.84
C ILE A 98 -14.87 8.08 19.91
N ILE A 99 -14.79 7.82 18.61
CA ILE A 99 -14.82 8.84 17.57
C ILE A 99 -16.23 8.89 16.97
N LEU A 100 -16.85 10.06 17.02
CA LEU A 100 -18.12 10.34 16.35
C LEU A 100 -17.93 11.35 15.23
N ASN A 101 -18.54 11.08 14.08
CA ASN A 101 -18.64 12.08 13.01
C ASN A 101 -19.60 13.23 13.42
N PRO A 102 -19.70 14.32 12.63
CA PRO A 102 -20.62 15.43 12.93
C PRO A 102 -22.10 15.07 12.97
N ASN A 103 -22.50 13.95 12.36
CA ASN A 103 -23.87 13.43 12.39
C ASN A 103 -24.17 12.62 13.68
N GLY A 104 -23.13 12.29 14.45
CA GLY A 104 -23.21 11.51 15.67
C GLY A 104 -23.04 10.00 15.47
N ASP A 105 -22.62 9.56 14.30
CA ASP A 105 -22.31 8.15 14.03
C ASP A 105 -20.95 7.81 14.61
N GLU A 106 -20.84 6.64 15.24
CA GLU A 106 -19.58 6.10 15.73
C GLU A 106 -18.74 5.57 14.57
N ILE A 107 -17.53 6.11 14.44
CA ILE A 107 -16.57 5.77 13.38
C ILE A 107 -15.56 4.76 13.87
N ASP A 108 -15.11 4.91 15.11
CA ASP A 108 -14.14 4.00 15.71
C ASP A 108 -14.19 4.05 17.24
N ARG A 109 -13.73 2.97 17.87
CA ARG A 109 -13.71 2.79 19.32
C ARG A 109 -12.53 1.92 19.76
N VAL A 110 -11.87 2.35 20.83
CA VAL A 110 -10.95 1.50 21.61
C VAL A 110 -11.37 1.54 23.07
N GLU A 111 -11.60 0.38 23.68
CA GLU A 111 -11.82 0.21 25.13
C GLU A 111 -10.64 -0.53 25.76
N TYR A 112 -9.56 0.20 26.07
CA TYR A 112 -8.38 -0.40 26.67
C TYR A 112 -8.58 -0.71 28.15
N ASP A 113 -7.81 -1.67 28.67
CA ASP A 113 -7.93 -2.17 30.03
C ASP A 113 -6.59 -2.26 30.76
N ASP A 114 -6.66 -2.56 32.07
CA ASP A 114 -5.55 -2.53 33.04
C ASP A 114 -4.62 -3.75 32.88
N GLY A 115 -4.19 -4.01 31.64
CA GLY A 115 -3.34 -5.13 31.27
C GLY A 115 -4.04 -6.49 31.17
N ASN A 116 -5.38 -6.55 31.08
CA ASN A 116 -6.10 -7.82 31.01
C ASN A 116 -6.12 -8.39 29.58
N THR A 117 -6.36 -7.53 28.60
CA THR A 117 -6.38 -7.87 27.18
C THR A 117 -5.55 -6.91 26.35
N PHE A 118 -5.41 -5.65 26.76
CA PHE A 118 -4.53 -4.66 26.15
C PHE A 118 -3.17 -4.62 26.86
N PRO A 119 -2.10 -4.16 26.19
CA PRO A 119 -0.88 -3.75 26.90
C PRO A 119 -1.19 -2.64 27.92
N ASP A 120 -0.43 -2.54 29.01
CA ASP A 120 -0.58 -1.44 29.97
C ASP A 120 0.82 -0.91 30.38
N PRO A 121 1.49 -0.18 29.47
CA PRO A 121 2.85 0.27 29.71
C PRO A 121 2.92 1.55 30.56
N ASP A 122 3.88 1.58 31.49
CA ASP A 122 4.38 2.81 32.10
C ASP A 122 5.43 3.46 31.17
N GLY A 123 5.18 4.67 30.69
CA GLY A 123 6.13 5.47 29.91
C GLY A 123 6.31 5.04 28.45
N LYS A 124 5.34 4.32 27.88
CA LYS A 124 5.29 3.99 26.45
C LYS A 124 3.88 4.15 25.93
N SER A 125 3.73 4.30 24.62
CA SER A 125 2.46 4.09 23.95
C SER A 125 2.13 2.61 23.80
N MET A 126 0.83 2.33 23.72
CA MET A 126 0.29 1.18 23.02
C MET A 126 0.15 1.55 21.54
N GLU A 127 0.58 0.67 20.66
CA GLU A 127 0.51 0.83 19.21
C GLU A 127 -0.31 -0.32 18.59
N LEU A 128 -1.19 0.02 17.65
CA LEU A 128 -1.90 -0.96 16.84
C LEU A 128 -0.91 -1.60 15.86
N THR A 129 -0.80 -2.93 15.88
CA THR A 129 0.19 -3.71 15.09
C THR A 129 -0.04 -3.65 13.58
N PHE A 130 -1.27 -3.40 13.15
CA PHE A 130 -1.60 -3.14 11.75
C PHE A 130 -2.93 -2.40 11.67
N TYR A 131 -2.97 -1.30 10.91
CA TYR A 131 -4.09 -0.36 10.87
C TYR A 131 -5.43 -0.97 10.40
N ALA A 132 -5.40 -2.15 9.77
CA ALA A 132 -6.59 -2.85 9.33
C ALA A 132 -7.16 -3.82 10.38
N LEU A 133 -6.42 -4.12 11.44
CA LEU A 133 -6.88 -4.97 12.53
C LEU A 133 -7.92 -4.26 13.39
N ASP A 134 -8.82 -5.03 13.98
CA ASP A 134 -9.82 -4.50 14.91
C ASP A 134 -9.12 -4.01 16.18
N ASN A 135 -9.09 -2.69 16.33
CA ASN A 135 -8.37 -2.01 17.38
C ASN A 135 -9.11 -2.05 18.73
N ASN A 136 -10.32 -2.62 18.79
CA ASN A 136 -11.01 -2.88 20.05
C ASN A 136 -10.64 -4.25 20.66
N PHE A 137 -9.73 -5.00 20.02
CA PHE A 137 -9.12 -6.21 20.57
C PHE A 137 -7.67 -5.99 20.99
N GLY A 138 -7.39 -6.03 22.29
CA GLY A 138 -6.06 -5.75 22.83
C GLY A 138 -4.93 -6.67 22.35
N GLN A 139 -5.25 -7.87 21.84
CA GLN A 139 -4.27 -8.76 21.18
C GLN A 139 -3.64 -8.18 19.90
N ASN A 140 -4.28 -7.17 19.30
CA ASN A 140 -3.78 -6.48 18.11
C ASN A 140 -2.89 -5.28 18.47
N TRP A 141 -2.66 -5.04 19.76
CA TRP A 141 -1.83 -3.95 20.27
C TRP A 141 -0.55 -4.47 20.89
N VAL A 142 0.52 -3.69 20.77
CA VAL A 142 1.79 -3.94 21.44
C VAL A 142 2.35 -2.65 22.04
N GLU A 143 3.37 -2.76 22.89
CA GLU A 143 4.06 -1.57 23.42
C GLU A 143 5.03 -1.01 22.39
N SER A 144 5.11 0.33 22.28
CA SER A 144 6.09 0.98 21.43
C SER A 144 7.54 0.68 21.84
N THR A 145 8.40 0.60 20.82
CA THR A 145 9.85 0.45 20.97
C THR A 145 10.63 1.71 20.58
N HIS A 146 9.96 2.74 20.04
CA HIS A 146 10.61 3.99 19.63
C HIS A 146 10.84 4.94 20.81
N LEU A 147 12.09 5.24 21.16
CA LEU A 147 12.43 6.15 22.26
C LEU A 147 12.30 7.63 21.84
N LEU A 148 11.46 8.38 22.54
CA LEU A 148 11.30 9.82 22.36
C LEU A 148 12.39 10.63 23.08
N PRO A 149 12.65 11.89 22.65
CA PRO A 149 13.61 12.77 23.31
C PRO A 149 13.34 13.04 24.80
N SER A 150 12.09 12.89 25.25
CA SER A 150 11.70 13.02 26.66
C SER A 150 12.20 11.88 27.55
N GLY A 151 12.39 10.69 27.00
CA GLY A 151 12.61 9.45 27.73
C GLY A 151 11.39 8.50 27.78
N ASP A 152 10.22 8.93 27.29
CA ASP A 152 9.07 8.06 27.01
C ASP A 152 9.23 7.37 25.65
N TYR A 153 8.34 6.42 25.32
CA TYR A 153 8.31 5.75 24.02
C TYR A 153 7.02 6.02 23.25
N GLY A 154 7.12 6.12 21.92
CA GLY A 154 5.99 6.29 21.00
C GLY A 154 6.41 6.88 19.65
N THR A 155 5.51 6.87 18.67
CA THR A 155 5.72 7.29 17.28
C THR A 155 4.76 8.41 16.81
N PRO A 156 4.58 9.49 17.59
CA PRO A 156 3.61 10.53 17.26
C PRO A 156 3.89 11.19 15.90
N GLY A 157 2.90 11.14 15.03
CA GLY A 157 2.92 11.66 13.66
C GLY A 157 3.69 10.78 12.69
N ALA A 158 3.88 9.49 13.00
CA ALA A 158 4.65 8.56 12.21
C ALA A 158 4.08 7.13 12.26
N VAL A 159 4.59 6.26 11.38
CA VAL A 159 4.26 4.84 11.39
C VAL A 159 4.62 4.22 12.75
N ASN A 160 3.68 3.44 13.33
CA ASN A 160 3.92 2.73 14.58
C ASN A 160 5.18 1.87 14.49
N SER A 161 5.95 1.83 15.57
CA SER A 161 7.13 0.96 15.68
C SER A 161 6.81 -0.54 15.56
N SER A 162 5.52 -0.88 15.63
CA SER A 162 4.96 -2.23 15.54
C SER A 162 4.22 -2.57 14.25
N VAL A 163 3.99 -1.59 13.36
CA VAL A 163 3.47 -1.88 12.02
C VAL A 163 4.53 -2.70 11.30
N LYS A 164 4.18 -3.92 10.88
CA LYS A 164 4.95 -4.67 9.87
C LYS A 164 4.81 -3.96 8.52
N ASP A 165 5.45 -2.80 8.39
CA ASP A 165 5.76 -2.21 7.10
C ASP A 165 7.08 -2.84 6.67
N GLY A 166 6.94 -3.99 6.02
CA GLY A 166 8.02 -4.93 5.86
C GLY A 166 8.91 -4.65 4.66
N GLY A 167 9.50 -3.46 4.60
CA GLY A 167 10.29 -3.03 3.46
C GLY A 167 11.75 -3.49 3.49
N PHE A 168 12.10 -4.64 4.09
CA PHE A 168 13.49 -5.11 4.16
C PHE A 168 13.66 -6.61 3.89
N ALA A 169 14.87 -6.99 3.46
CA ALA A 169 15.35 -8.36 3.35
C ALA A 169 16.81 -8.44 3.81
N LEU A 170 17.35 -9.65 3.96
CA LEU A 170 18.78 -9.83 4.19
C LEU A 170 19.50 -10.23 2.90
N SER A 171 20.60 -9.54 2.60
CA SER A 171 21.52 -9.86 1.52
C SER A 171 22.71 -10.66 2.05
N PHE A 172 23.02 -11.75 1.34
CA PHE A 172 24.08 -12.71 1.62
C PHE A 172 25.09 -12.70 0.46
N ASP A 173 26.38 -12.58 0.78
CA ASP A 173 27.44 -12.36 -0.19
C ASP A 173 28.08 -13.64 -0.78
N GLY A 174 27.63 -14.82 -0.37
CA GLY A 174 28.17 -16.10 -0.83
C GLY A 174 29.50 -16.52 -0.17
N VAL A 175 29.97 -15.80 0.85
CA VAL A 175 31.28 -16.03 1.50
C VAL A 175 31.15 -16.58 2.91
N ASP A 176 30.57 -15.82 3.83
CA ASP A 176 30.44 -16.20 5.25
C ASP A 176 29.14 -15.74 5.93
N ASP A 177 28.19 -15.25 5.16
CA ASP A 177 26.91 -14.73 5.64
C ASP A 177 25.90 -15.83 6.00
N TYR A 178 25.26 -15.72 7.17
CA TYR A 178 24.13 -16.57 7.60
C TYR A 178 23.37 -16.00 8.79
N VAL A 179 22.19 -16.55 9.06
CA VAL A 179 21.49 -16.38 10.34
C VAL A 179 21.52 -17.72 11.09
N GLU A 180 21.92 -17.69 12.37
CA GLU A 180 21.89 -18.88 13.24
C GLU A 180 20.74 -18.78 14.25
N VAL A 181 19.80 -19.72 14.14
CA VAL A 181 18.68 -19.89 15.07
C VAL A 181 18.99 -21.07 15.99
N GLN A 182 18.98 -20.82 17.30
CA GLN A 182 19.34 -21.84 18.29
C GLN A 182 18.42 -23.06 18.22
N ASN A 183 18.97 -24.24 18.51
CA ASN A 183 18.17 -25.46 18.51
C ASN A 183 17.06 -25.40 19.59
N ALA A 184 15.81 -25.53 19.17
CA ALA A 184 14.64 -25.48 20.02
C ALA A 184 13.72 -26.69 19.80
N ALA A 185 12.88 -26.99 20.79
CA ALA A 185 11.92 -28.10 20.72
C ALA A 185 10.85 -27.88 19.64
N SER A 186 10.42 -26.64 19.44
CA SER A 186 9.52 -26.18 18.38
C SER A 186 10.06 -26.50 16.98
N LEU A 187 11.39 -26.48 16.79
CA LEU A 187 12.05 -26.76 15.51
C LEU A 187 12.46 -28.23 15.34
N ASN A 188 12.22 -29.10 16.33
CA ASN A 188 12.54 -30.53 16.27
C ASN A 188 11.35 -31.32 15.70
N ILE A 189 11.09 -31.09 14.42
CA ILE A 189 9.94 -31.60 13.68
C ILE A 189 10.13 -33.07 13.31
N THR A 190 9.16 -33.93 13.64
CA THR A 190 9.27 -35.39 13.46
C THR A 190 8.20 -36.03 12.59
N GLU A 191 7.10 -35.34 12.31
CA GLU A 191 5.94 -35.92 11.61
C GLU A 191 5.70 -35.24 10.27
N GLN A 192 5.17 -34.02 10.31
CA GLN A 192 4.82 -33.23 9.14
C GLN A 192 5.59 -31.91 9.16
N ILE A 193 5.90 -31.37 7.99
CA ILE A 193 6.66 -30.13 7.90
C ILE A 193 6.25 -29.32 6.68
N SER A 194 6.28 -28.01 6.83
CA SER A 194 6.33 -27.07 5.71
C SER A 194 7.47 -26.09 5.90
N LEU A 195 8.15 -25.75 4.81
CA LEU A 195 9.23 -24.78 4.78
C LEU A 195 8.95 -23.77 3.68
N ALA A 196 9.13 -22.48 3.97
CA ALA A 196 8.96 -21.41 3.00
C ALA A 196 10.05 -20.35 3.14
N ALA A 197 10.37 -19.70 2.04
CA ALA A 197 11.10 -18.44 2.00
C ALA A 197 10.75 -17.69 0.71
N TRP A 198 10.90 -16.37 0.72
CA TRP A 198 11.12 -15.61 -0.50
C TRP A 198 12.62 -15.54 -0.77
N ILE A 199 13.03 -15.78 -2.03
CA ILE A 199 14.44 -15.77 -2.42
C ILE A 199 14.67 -15.00 -3.72
N LYS A 200 15.81 -14.31 -3.83
CA LYS A 200 16.35 -13.78 -5.08
C LYS A 200 17.84 -14.04 -5.15
N TYR A 201 18.34 -14.54 -6.27
CA TYR A 201 19.76 -14.91 -6.40
C TYR A 201 20.31 -14.57 -7.78
N PRO A 202 21.62 -14.28 -7.91
CA PRO A 202 22.19 -13.76 -9.15
C PRO A 202 22.48 -14.83 -10.21
N GLY A 203 22.28 -16.12 -9.88
CA GLY A 203 22.75 -17.25 -10.68
C GLY A 203 24.26 -17.48 -10.54
N GLY A 204 24.88 -18.09 -11.56
CA GLY A 204 26.33 -18.31 -11.56
C GLY A 204 26.80 -19.39 -10.59
N MET A 205 25.89 -20.27 -10.17
CA MET A 205 26.24 -21.46 -9.40
C MET A 205 27.28 -22.29 -10.17
N ASN A 206 28.28 -22.83 -9.48
CA ASN A 206 29.38 -23.59 -10.10
C ASN A 206 29.48 -25.03 -9.61
N ASP A 207 29.62 -25.98 -10.54
CA ASP A 207 29.98 -27.42 -10.41
C ASP A 207 29.34 -28.16 -9.22
N GLU A 208 28.14 -28.70 -9.45
CA GLU A 208 27.34 -29.57 -8.57
C GLU A 208 27.15 -29.03 -7.15
N LYS A 209 27.16 -27.72 -6.97
CA LYS A 209 27.00 -27.14 -5.65
C LYS A 209 25.55 -26.91 -5.25
N THR A 210 25.34 -26.78 -3.94
CA THR A 210 24.05 -26.55 -3.31
C THR A 210 24.17 -25.33 -2.39
N TRP A 211 23.35 -24.31 -2.59
CA TRP A 211 23.21 -23.14 -1.72
C TRP A 211 22.10 -23.38 -0.71
N ALA A 212 22.39 -23.17 0.58
CA ALA A 212 21.43 -23.43 1.63
C ALA A 212 20.52 -22.21 1.86
N ILE A 213 19.20 -22.39 1.73
CA ILE A 213 18.22 -21.37 2.10
C ILE A 213 17.86 -21.58 3.57
N ILE A 214 17.37 -22.78 3.90
CA ILE A 214 17.05 -23.23 5.27
C ILE A 214 17.73 -24.57 5.51
N ASP A 215 18.51 -24.70 6.58
CA ASP A 215 19.21 -25.94 6.92
C ASP A 215 19.14 -26.21 8.42
N LYS A 216 18.43 -27.28 8.78
CA LYS A 216 18.53 -27.89 10.11
C LYS A 216 18.82 -29.37 9.94
N ALA A 217 19.92 -29.71 9.30
CA ALA A 217 20.36 -31.10 9.19
C ALA A 217 21.67 -31.36 9.94
N ALA A 218 21.89 -32.61 10.35
CA ALA A 218 23.20 -33.12 10.73
C ALA A 218 23.76 -34.05 9.66
N VAL A 219 25.02 -33.81 9.28
CA VAL A 219 25.82 -34.73 8.47
C VAL A 219 26.97 -35.22 9.34
N ALA A 220 26.94 -36.50 9.77
CA ALA A 220 27.95 -37.04 10.67
C ALA A 220 28.67 -38.28 10.10
N LEU A 221 30.00 -38.32 10.28
CA LEU A 221 30.79 -39.57 10.22
C LEU A 221 30.47 -40.50 11.42
N PHE A 222 29.99 -39.95 12.56
CA PHE A 222 29.52 -40.65 13.75
C PHE A 222 28.51 -39.80 14.55
N GLY A 223 27.21 -40.04 14.39
CA GLY A 223 26.09 -39.32 15.06
C GLY A 223 24.79 -39.49 14.27
N PRO A 224 23.59 -39.24 14.83
CA PRO A 224 22.35 -39.36 14.07
C PRO A 224 22.39 -38.40 12.88
N VAL A 225 22.16 -38.95 11.69
CA VAL A 225 21.83 -38.16 10.49
C VAL A 225 20.35 -37.83 10.65
N GLY A 226 19.99 -36.57 10.56
CA GLY A 226 18.62 -36.16 10.88
C GLY A 226 18.40 -34.71 10.55
N GLY A 227 17.13 -34.36 10.38
CA GLY A 227 16.66 -33.01 10.14
C GLY A 227 16.00 -32.81 8.79
N TYR A 228 16.02 -31.57 8.33
CA TYR A 228 15.35 -31.12 7.11
C TYR A 228 16.12 -29.95 6.48
N THR A 229 15.99 -29.81 5.16
CA THR A 229 16.68 -28.76 4.40
C THR A 229 15.85 -28.27 3.22
N LEU A 230 15.89 -26.98 2.94
CA LEU A 230 15.45 -26.34 1.71
C LEU A 230 16.63 -25.60 1.08
N HIS A 231 17.04 -26.00 -0.12
CA HIS A 231 18.26 -25.54 -0.77
C HIS A 231 18.03 -25.20 -2.25
N LEU A 232 18.92 -24.41 -2.86
CA LEU A 232 19.09 -24.33 -4.31
C LEU A 232 20.23 -25.26 -4.74
N LYS A 233 19.98 -26.17 -5.68
CA LYS A 233 20.99 -27.05 -6.30
C LYS A 233 21.33 -26.53 -7.69
N GLU A 234 22.59 -26.58 -8.12
CA GLU A 234 22.95 -26.22 -9.50
C GLU A 234 22.13 -27.06 -10.52
N GLY A 235 21.39 -26.35 -11.38
CA GLY A 235 20.67 -26.83 -12.55
C GLY A 235 21.42 -26.51 -13.86
N VAL A 236 20.70 -26.23 -14.95
CA VAL A 236 21.33 -26.07 -16.26
C VAL A 236 21.96 -24.68 -16.41
N GLY A 237 23.26 -24.64 -16.72
CA GLY A 237 23.93 -23.37 -17.05
C GLY A 237 24.19 -22.46 -15.85
N GLY A 238 24.24 -23.01 -14.62
CA GLY A 238 24.49 -22.25 -13.39
C GLY A 238 23.26 -21.58 -12.79
N VAL A 239 22.06 -21.93 -13.29
CA VAL A 239 20.75 -21.59 -12.72
C VAL A 239 20.35 -22.67 -11.72
N GLY A 240 19.73 -22.32 -10.60
CA GLY A 240 19.40 -23.24 -9.52
C GLY A 240 18.07 -23.97 -9.68
N LYS A 241 17.96 -25.17 -9.13
CA LYS A 241 16.72 -25.90 -8.87
C LYS A 241 16.43 -25.91 -7.38
N LEU A 242 15.19 -25.71 -6.99
CA LEU A 242 14.82 -25.87 -5.59
C LEU A 242 14.88 -27.35 -5.21
N ARG A 243 15.47 -27.63 -4.04
CA ARG A 243 15.69 -28.97 -3.52
C ARG A 243 15.24 -29.01 -2.05
N PHE A 244 14.31 -29.91 -1.75
CA PHE A 244 13.84 -30.16 -0.39
C PHE A 244 14.23 -31.58 0.04
N SER A 245 14.74 -31.72 1.27
CA SER A 245 15.16 -33.02 1.83
C SER A 245 14.66 -33.22 3.26
N VAL A 246 14.27 -34.46 3.57
CA VAL A 246 13.99 -34.93 4.94
C VAL A 246 14.85 -36.16 5.23
N TYR A 247 15.40 -36.23 6.44
CA TYR A 247 16.30 -37.29 6.86
C TYR A 247 15.58 -38.27 7.81
N ASP A 248 15.94 -39.55 7.74
CA ASP A 248 15.42 -40.61 8.61
C ASP A 248 16.42 -41.02 9.71
N ASP A 249 15.93 -41.76 10.71
CA ASP A 249 16.72 -42.15 11.88
C ASP A 249 17.82 -43.20 11.55
N ASP A 250 17.75 -43.83 10.38
CA ASP A 250 18.66 -44.89 9.93
C ASP A 250 19.86 -44.34 9.14
N GLY A 251 19.95 -43.02 8.96
CA GLY A 251 21.01 -42.38 8.21
C GLY A 251 20.67 -42.11 6.74
N GLY A 252 19.44 -42.42 6.33
CA GLY A 252 18.91 -42.16 5.01
C GLY A 252 18.31 -40.77 4.89
N PHE A 253 18.02 -40.39 3.64
CA PHE A 253 17.32 -39.15 3.32
C PHE A 253 16.61 -39.31 2.00
N GLU A 254 15.50 -38.61 1.86
CA GLU A 254 14.76 -38.50 0.61
C GLU A 254 14.83 -37.06 0.11
N ILE A 255 14.95 -36.90 -1.21
CA ILE A 255 15.07 -35.60 -1.87
C ILE A 255 13.94 -35.45 -2.89
N ILE A 256 13.37 -34.25 -2.96
CA ILE A 256 12.56 -33.81 -4.10
C ILE A 256 13.15 -32.51 -4.67
N GLU A 257 13.08 -32.37 -5.99
CA GLU A 257 13.53 -31.17 -6.71
C GLU A 257 12.42 -30.65 -7.63
N THR A 258 12.48 -29.36 -7.94
CA THR A 258 11.64 -28.76 -9.00
C THR A 258 11.96 -29.36 -10.37
N ASN A 259 10.93 -29.45 -11.21
CA ASN A 259 11.09 -29.93 -12.58
C ASN A 259 11.82 -28.87 -13.42
N ASN A 260 11.48 -27.60 -13.18
CA ASN A 260 12.08 -26.44 -13.82
C ASN A 260 13.18 -25.80 -12.95
N ASP A 261 14.05 -25.05 -13.60
CA ASP A 261 15.04 -24.21 -12.93
C ASP A 261 14.34 -22.92 -12.42
N VAL A 262 14.75 -22.40 -11.27
CA VAL A 262 14.26 -21.13 -10.69
C VAL A 262 14.93 -19.98 -11.43
N SER A 263 14.23 -18.97 -11.94
CA SER A 263 14.90 -17.87 -12.65
C SER A 263 15.81 -17.05 -11.72
N ILE A 264 16.74 -16.31 -12.33
CA ILE A 264 17.77 -15.53 -11.63
C ILE A 264 17.39 -14.05 -11.63
N ASN A 265 17.87 -13.30 -10.63
CA ASN A 265 17.63 -11.86 -10.45
C ASN A 265 16.15 -11.45 -10.31
N GLU A 266 15.27 -12.41 -10.11
CA GLU A 266 13.86 -12.27 -9.80
C GLU A 266 13.63 -12.88 -8.42
N TRP A 267 12.58 -12.45 -7.73
CA TRP A 267 12.21 -13.19 -6.53
C TRP A 267 11.23 -14.28 -6.83
N HIS A 268 11.35 -15.32 -6.01
CA HIS A 268 10.46 -16.44 -6.03
C HIS A 268 10.03 -16.79 -4.62
N ASN A 269 8.76 -17.12 -4.47
CA ASN A 269 8.30 -17.85 -3.30
C ASN A 269 8.68 -19.32 -3.47
N VAL A 270 9.51 -19.83 -2.58
CA VAL A 270 9.94 -21.22 -2.58
C VAL A 270 9.32 -21.95 -1.41
N PHE A 271 8.61 -23.03 -1.70
CA PHE A 271 7.82 -23.73 -0.69
C PHE A 271 7.97 -25.25 -0.80
N ALA A 272 8.02 -25.94 0.32
CA ALA A 272 7.99 -27.40 0.35
C ALA A 272 7.15 -27.93 1.51
N THR A 273 6.49 -29.07 1.29
CA THR A 273 5.65 -29.75 2.31
C THR A 273 5.98 -31.24 2.38
N TYR A 274 5.83 -31.82 3.56
CA TYR A 274 5.79 -33.26 3.78
C TYR A 274 4.74 -33.62 4.82
N ASP A 275 3.77 -34.45 4.44
CA ASP A 275 2.62 -34.84 5.27
C ASP A 275 2.79 -36.20 5.99
N GLY A 276 4.01 -36.76 5.97
CA GLY A 276 4.28 -38.12 6.44
C GLY A 276 4.08 -39.22 5.38
N THR A 277 3.52 -38.88 4.22
CA THR A 277 3.24 -39.80 3.10
C THR A 277 3.63 -39.28 1.71
N LEU A 278 3.63 -37.96 1.52
CA LEU A 278 3.94 -37.27 0.29
C LEU A 278 4.85 -36.09 0.57
N MET A 279 5.93 -35.98 -0.20
CA MET A 279 6.71 -34.75 -0.32
C MET A 279 6.20 -33.97 -1.53
N LYS A 280 6.05 -32.65 -1.39
CA LYS A 280 5.69 -31.75 -2.48
C LYS A 280 6.58 -30.51 -2.45
N ILE A 281 6.85 -29.97 -3.62
CA ILE A 281 7.64 -28.76 -3.78
C ILE A 281 6.92 -27.82 -4.74
N TYR A 282 6.88 -26.54 -4.38
CA TYR A 282 6.17 -25.50 -5.09
C TYR A 282 7.12 -24.35 -5.39
N LEU A 283 6.89 -23.70 -6.53
CA LEU A 283 7.56 -22.49 -6.95
C LEU A 283 6.47 -21.47 -7.30
N ASP A 284 6.50 -20.31 -6.66
CA ASP A 284 5.54 -19.22 -6.85
C ASP A 284 4.09 -19.69 -6.66
N GLY A 285 3.87 -20.48 -5.61
CA GLY A 285 2.58 -21.10 -5.32
C GLY A 285 2.21 -22.27 -6.22
N VAL A 286 2.89 -22.53 -7.33
CA VAL A 286 2.55 -23.61 -8.28
C VAL A 286 3.23 -24.92 -7.89
N LEU A 287 2.47 -26.03 -7.85
CA LEU A 287 3.01 -27.37 -7.58
C LEU A 287 3.93 -27.83 -8.72
N GLU A 288 5.22 -27.92 -8.44
CA GLU A 288 6.24 -28.33 -9.41
C GLU A 288 6.45 -29.84 -9.42
N ASN A 289 6.48 -30.49 -8.26
CA ASN A 289 6.74 -31.93 -8.15
C ASN A 289 6.12 -32.55 -6.89
N SER A 290 5.82 -33.85 -6.95
CA SER A 290 5.38 -34.64 -5.79
C SER A 290 5.87 -36.08 -5.86
N ILE A 291 6.40 -36.59 -4.76
CA ILE A 291 6.85 -37.97 -4.61
C ILE A 291 6.27 -38.61 -3.34
N ALA A 292 6.06 -39.92 -3.38
CA ALA A 292 5.69 -40.69 -2.20
C ALA A 292 6.92 -40.95 -1.33
N ASN A 293 6.84 -40.57 -0.06
CA ASN A 293 7.83 -40.88 0.96
C ASN A 293 7.10 -41.17 2.27
N THR A 294 7.56 -42.13 3.07
CA THR A 294 6.90 -42.47 4.33
C THR A 294 7.91 -42.66 5.44
N GLY A 295 7.61 -42.13 6.62
CA GLY A 295 8.49 -42.27 7.78
C GLY A 295 8.49 -41.00 8.63
N ALA A 296 9.07 -41.11 9.82
CA ALA A 296 9.32 -39.95 10.67
C ALA A 296 10.54 -39.18 10.17
N ILE A 297 10.53 -37.87 10.39
CA ILE A 297 11.72 -37.03 10.23
C ILE A 297 12.58 -37.22 11.49
N ALA A 298 13.85 -37.58 11.29
CA ALA A 298 14.80 -37.69 12.38
C ALA A 298 15.18 -36.31 12.93
N ASN A 299 15.36 -36.22 14.24
CA ASN A 299 15.81 -34.98 14.87
C ASN A 299 17.33 -34.83 14.85
N THR A 300 17.79 -33.58 14.95
CA THR A 300 19.20 -33.22 15.08
C THR A 300 19.41 -32.27 16.25
N ILE A 301 20.62 -32.29 16.83
CA ILE A 301 21.04 -31.31 17.84
C ILE A 301 21.56 -30.01 17.23
N ASN A 302 21.70 -29.95 15.90
CA ASN A 302 22.21 -28.78 15.21
C ASN A 302 21.22 -27.61 15.26
N HIS A 303 21.78 -26.41 15.22
CA HIS A 303 21.05 -25.17 15.07
C HIS A 303 20.43 -25.09 13.67
N LEU A 304 19.31 -24.38 13.56
CA LEU A 304 18.75 -24.02 12.26
C LEU A 304 19.61 -22.89 11.69
N LYS A 305 19.96 -22.98 10.41
CA LYS A 305 20.66 -21.94 9.68
C LYS A 305 19.82 -21.43 8.53
N ILE A 306 19.88 -20.12 8.30
CA ILE A 306 19.35 -19.46 7.10
C ILE A 306 20.54 -18.90 6.31
N GLY A 307 20.64 -19.21 5.02
CA GLY A 307 21.76 -18.78 4.16
C GLY A 307 23.05 -19.63 4.22
N ASP A 308 23.12 -20.63 5.10
CA ASP A 308 24.27 -21.53 5.25
C ASP A 308 23.86 -22.94 5.66
N SER A 309 24.75 -23.90 5.45
CA SER A 309 24.57 -25.30 5.80
C SER A 309 25.31 -25.71 7.07
N ASN A 310 24.80 -26.76 7.71
CA ASN A 310 25.47 -27.46 8.79
C ASN A 310 26.44 -28.55 8.28
N ASP A 311 26.57 -28.78 6.97
CA ASP A 311 27.52 -29.75 6.41
C ASP A 311 28.97 -29.24 6.44
N TYR A 312 29.74 -29.76 7.39
CA TYR A 312 31.14 -29.41 7.59
C TYR A 312 32.10 -30.03 6.56
N TYR A 313 31.72 -31.12 5.89
CA TYR A 313 32.64 -31.94 5.10
C TYR A 313 32.65 -31.61 3.61
N SER A 314 31.53 -31.13 3.08
CA SER A 314 31.42 -30.78 1.66
C SER A 314 31.63 -29.29 1.37
N LEU A 315 31.69 -28.42 2.41
CA LEU A 315 31.64 -26.96 2.26
C LEU A 315 30.66 -26.59 1.14
N PRO A 316 29.36 -26.89 1.29
CA PRO A 316 28.40 -26.39 0.32
C PRO A 316 28.59 -24.87 0.27
N PRO A 317 28.61 -24.27 -0.92
CA PRO A 317 28.77 -22.82 -0.99
C PRO A 317 27.66 -22.15 -0.20
N LYS A 318 28.02 -21.03 0.43
CA LYS A 318 27.06 -20.17 1.10
C LYS A 318 26.06 -19.65 0.09
N TYR A 319 24.87 -19.31 0.57
CA TYR A 319 23.89 -18.64 -0.25
C TYR A 319 24.42 -17.28 -0.70
N GLU A 320 24.28 -16.98 -1.98
CA GLU A 320 24.58 -15.67 -2.57
C GLU A 320 23.27 -15.13 -3.13
N GLY A 321 22.79 -14.00 -2.59
CA GLY A 321 21.48 -13.46 -2.95
C GLY A 321 20.78 -12.79 -1.77
N GLN A 322 19.47 -12.62 -1.89
CA GLN A 322 18.58 -12.06 -0.89
C GLN A 322 17.58 -13.14 -0.41
N ILE A 323 17.23 -13.11 0.87
CA ILE A 323 16.21 -13.97 1.51
C ILE A 323 15.30 -13.09 2.35
N ASP A 324 14.01 -13.42 2.33
CA ASP A 324 12.94 -12.77 3.08
C ASP A 324 11.88 -13.81 3.52
N GLU A 325 11.02 -13.45 4.48
CA GLU A 325 9.76 -14.13 4.83
C GLU A 325 9.92 -15.65 5.02
N VAL A 326 10.85 -16.04 5.90
CA VAL A 326 11.15 -17.45 6.19
C VAL A 326 10.17 -18.01 7.20
N THR A 327 9.53 -19.13 6.86
CA THR A 327 8.66 -19.87 7.79
C THR A 327 9.03 -21.34 7.92
N VAL A 328 8.84 -21.88 9.12
CA VAL A 328 8.93 -23.30 9.44
C VAL A 328 7.65 -23.72 10.14
N TRP A 329 7.01 -24.78 9.63
CA TRP A 329 5.77 -25.32 10.16
C TRP A 329 5.95 -26.77 10.59
N ASN A 330 5.26 -27.19 11.64
CA ASN A 330 5.17 -28.59 12.06
C ASN A 330 3.94 -29.32 11.49
N THR A 331 3.30 -28.71 10.50
CA THR A 331 2.17 -29.24 9.74
C THR A 331 2.48 -29.14 8.24
N ALA A 332 1.84 -29.97 7.43
CA ALA A 332 1.87 -29.86 5.98
C ALA A 332 0.74 -28.93 5.52
N LEU A 333 1.08 -27.75 4.99
CA LEU A 333 0.10 -26.80 4.48
C LEU A 333 -0.52 -27.29 3.17
N SER A 334 -1.80 -26.98 2.99
CA SER A 334 -2.52 -27.16 1.74
C SER A 334 -2.13 -26.10 0.71
N GLN A 335 -2.45 -26.37 -0.57
CA GLN A 335 -2.24 -25.42 -1.67
C GLN A 335 -2.89 -24.06 -1.38
N GLU A 336 -4.09 -24.05 -0.81
CA GLU A 336 -4.86 -22.84 -0.49
C GLU A 336 -4.19 -22.04 0.63
N GLU A 337 -3.73 -22.71 1.69
CA GLU A 337 -2.97 -22.07 2.78
C GLU A 337 -1.64 -21.50 2.30
N ILE A 338 -0.95 -22.19 1.37
CA ILE A 338 0.28 -21.70 0.75
C ILE A 338 0.01 -20.40 -0.03
N LEU A 339 -1.00 -20.41 -0.90
CA LEU A 339 -1.36 -19.22 -1.70
C LEU A 339 -1.80 -18.06 -0.79
N SER A 340 -2.63 -18.34 0.22
CA SER A 340 -3.06 -17.33 1.19
C SER A 340 -1.88 -16.73 1.96
N GLY A 341 -0.96 -17.55 2.46
CA GLY A 341 0.21 -17.06 3.19
C GLY A 341 1.21 -16.31 2.31
N MET A 342 1.35 -16.71 1.04
CA MET A 342 2.19 -16.01 0.07
C MET A 342 1.64 -14.62 -0.29
N LEU A 343 0.31 -14.48 -0.38
CA LEU A 343 -0.35 -13.23 -0.76
C LEU A 343 -0.56 -12.28 0.43
N ASN A 344 -0.87 -12.83 1.61
CA ASN A 344 -1.34 -12.05 2.76
C ASN A 344 -0.35 -12.05 3.94
N GLY A 345 0.76 -12.79 3.84
CA GLY A 345 1.68 -13.01 4.96
C GLY A 345 1.09 -13.88 6.08
N TYR A 346 1.77 -13.90 7.22
CA TYR A 346 1.34 -14.64 8.43
C TYR A 346 1.25 -13.71 9.65
N ASN A 347 0.37 -14.06 10.59
CA ASN A 347 0.14 -13.32 11.82
C ASN A 347 1.01 -13.80 12.98
N GLY A 348 1.76 -14.90 12.82
CA GLY A 348 2.64 -15.46 13.85
C GLY A 348 1.92 -16.35 14.87
N THR A 349 0.59 -16.42 14.79
CA THR A 349 -0.27 -17.13 15.77
C THR A 349 -0.87 -18.41 15.21
N GLU A 350 -0.58 -18.74 13.96
CA GLU A 350 -1.17 -19.86 13.25
C GLU A 350 -0.83 -21.20 13.91
N ALA A 351 -1.83 -22.10 13.91
CA ALA A 351 -1.65 -23.43 14.45
C ALA A 351 -0.58 -24.20 13.67
N GLY A 352 0.47 -24.60 14.36
CA GLY A 352 1.56 -25.38 13.79
C GLY A 352 2.70 -24.56 13.21
N LEU A 353 2.66 -23.23 13.30
CA LEU A 353 3.80 -22.37 13.01
C LEU A 353 4.88 -22.58 14.08
N ALA A 354 6.04 -23.09 13.65
CA ALA A 354 7.17 -23.41 14.51
C ALA A 354 8.21 -22.29 14.59
N GLY A 355 8.28 -21.44 13.56
CA GLY A 355 9.08 -20.23 13.52
C GLY A 355 8.72 -19.38 12.29
N TYR A 356 8.72 -18.06 12.46
CA TYR A 356 8.45 -17.11 11.38
C TYR A 356 9.37 -15.90 11.53
N TRP A 357 10.25 -15.70 10.57
CA TRP A 357 11.11 -14.53 10.48
C TRP A 357 10.70 -13.73 9.25
N ASN A 358 10.25 -12.50 9.46
CA ASN A 358 9.73 -11.62 8.41
C ASN A 358 10.77 -10.65 7.85
N PHE A 359 12.00 -10.61 8.40
CA PHE A 359 13.11 -9.81 7.88
C PHE A 359 12.83 -8.31 7.80
N ASN A 360 12.09 -7.78 8.77
CA ASN A 360 11.63 -6.40 8.76
C ASN A 360 12.18 -5.54 9.90
N GLU A 361 13.17 -6.05 10.62
CA GLU A 361 13.82 -5.35 11.73
C GLU A 361 14.71 -4.18 11.25
N GLY A 362 15.15 -4.21 9.99
CA GLY A 362 15.79 -3.07 9.33
C GLY A 362 17.26 -2.82 9.70
N ILE A 363 17.83 -1.75 9.14
CA ILE A 363 19.27 -1.44 9.18
C ILE A 363 19.76 -1.27 10.64
N ASP A 364 20.90 -1.90 10.95
CA ASP A 364 21.61 -1.93 12.25
C ASP A 364 21.19 -3.01 13.27
N ASP A 365 20.17 -3.83 12.98
CA ASP A 365 19.92 -5.02 13.81
C ASP A 365 20.88 -6.17 13.48
N THR A 366 21.27 -6.91 14.51
CA THR A 366 22.08 -8.14 14.43
C THR A 366 21.27 -9.38 14.83
N VAL A 367 20.00 -9.19 15.14
CA VAL A 367 19.03 -10.22 15.49
C VAL A 367 17.91 -10.19 14.45
N LEU A 368 17.50 -11.38 14.02
CA LEU A 368 16.32 -11.61 13.19
C LEU A 368 15.25 -12.18 14.12
N ILE A 369 14.15 -11.48 14.35
CA ILE A 369 13.19 -11.80 15.41
C ILE A 369 12.20 -12.86 14.91
N ASP A 370 11.96 -13.89 15.72
CA ASP A 370 10.88 -14.86 15.46
C ASP A 370 9.54 -14.25 15.86
N GLN A 371 8.72 -13.95 14.86
CA GLN A 371 7.38 -13.39 14.96
C GLN A 371 6.35 -14.42 15.47
N SER A 372 6.74 -15.70 15.60
CA SER A 372 5.88 -16.72 16.21
C SER A 372 5.95 -16.69 17.74
N PHE A 373 4.99 -17.34 18.40
CA PHE A 373 4.99 -17.51 19.86
C PHE A 373 6.15 -18.36 20.42
N ASN A 374 7.05 -18.87 19.57
CA ASN A 374 8.13 -19.76 19.99
C ASN A 374 9.45 -19.03 20.31
N SER A 375 9.58 -17.74 19.96
CA SER A 375 10.75 -16.90 20.27
C SER A 375 12.09 -17.54 19.85
N ASN A 376 12.14 -18.18 18.68
CA ASN A 376 13.35 -18.74 18.12
C ASN A 376 14.17 -17.66 17.38
N ASP A 377 14.53 -16.57 18.06
CA ASP A 377 15.26 -15.47 17.40
C ASP A 377 16.59 -15.95 16.80
N GLY A 378 16.93 -15.43 15.62
CA GLY A 378 18.13 -15.73 14.88
C GLY A 378 19.23 -14.69 15.10
N ALA A 379 20.48 -15.12 15.23
CA ALA A 379 21.64 -14.23 15.25
C ALA A 379 22.20 -14.05 13.84
N ILE A 380 22.21 -12.82 13.33
CA ILE A 380 22.73 -12.46 12.01
C ILE A 380 24.27 -12.44 12.05
N GLN A 381 24.91 -13.14 11.12
CA GLN A 381 26.36 -13.22 10.97
C GLN A 381 26.70 -12.76 9.54
N GLY A 382 27.27 -11.56 9.40
CA GLY A 382 27.77 -11.03 8.13
C GLY A 382 26.71 -10.45 7.18
N ALA A 383 25.56 -11.12 7.05
CA ALA A 383 24.46 -10.69 6.17
C ALA A 383 24.02 -9.26 6.48
N THR A 384 23.62 -8.52 5.44
CA THR A 384 23.29 -7.09 5.54
C THR A 384 21.86 -6.79 5.14
N TRP A 385 21.22 -5.89 5.86
CA TRP A 385 19.89 -5.39 5.52
C TRP A 385 19.89 -4.64 4.19
N VAL A 386 18.93 -4.98 3.35
CA VAL A 386 18.60 -4.31 2.09
C VAL A 386 17.12 -3.99 2.11
N SER A 387 16.70 -2.88 1.51
CA SER A 387 15.27 -2.59 1.37
C SER A 387 14.62 -3.65 0.47
N ASP A 388 13.49 -4.22 0.89
CA ASP A 388 12.64 -5.14 0.15
C ASP A 388 12.36 -4.52 -1.23
N PRO A 389 12.62 -5.26 -2.31
CA PRO A 389 12.34 -4.81 -3.66
C PRO A 389 10.93 -5.19 -4.11
N PHE A 390 9.96 -5.45 -3.22
CA PHE A 390 8.55 -5.45 -3.55
C PHE A 390 7.75 -4.43 -2.77
N VAL A 391 6.66 -4.01 -3.41
CA VAL A 391 5.58 -3.28 -2.80
C VAL A 391 4.29 -4.01 -3.14
N THR A 392 3.34 -4.01 -2.23
CA THR A 392 2.02 -4.58 -2.52
C THR A 392 1.18 -3.55 -3.25
N VAL A 393 0.69 -3.89 -4.43
CA VAL A 393 -0.26 -3.07 -5.19
C VAL A 393 -1.62 -3.76 -5.19
N PHE A 394 -2.63 -3.09 -4.64
CA PHE A 394 -4.01 -3.56 -4.67
C PHE A 394 -4.71 -3.04 -5.93
N PHE A 395 -5.09 -3.96 -6.82
CA PHE A 395 -5.89 -3.70 -8.02
C PHE A 395 -7.37 -3.83 -7.68
N ASN A 396 -8.18 -2.86 -8.09
CA ASN A 396 -9.60 -2.84 -7.81
C ASN A 396 -10.40 -2.67 -9.11
N LEU A 397 -11.35 -3.58 -9.35
CA LEU A 397 -12.24 -3.56 -10.50
C LEU A 397 -13.69 -3.46 -10.02
N ASP A 398 -14.38 -2.42 -10.44
CA ASP A 398 -15.80 -2.25 -10.15
C ASP A 398 -16.66 -2.98 -11.20
N LEU A 399 -17.50 -3.89 -10.73
CA LEU A 399 -18.47 -4.64 -11.54
C LEU A 399 -19.91 -4.46 -11.01
N THR A 400 -20.17 -3.44 -10.21
CA THR A 400 -21.48 -3.18 -9.57
C THR A 400 -22.63 -3.17 -10.59
N ASP A 401 -22.40 -2.63 -11.78
CA ASP A 401 -23.37 -2.55 -12.88
C ASP A 401 -23.20 -3.63 -13.96
N GLN A 402 -22.35 -4.63 -13.72
CA GLN A 402 -22.06 -5.71 -14.63
C GLN A 402 -22.56 -7.05 -14.10
N VAL A 403 -22.86 -7.99 -15.00
CA VAL A 403 -23.14 -9.37 -14.61
C VAL A 403 -21.80 -10.07 -14.40
N VAL A 404 -21.50 -10.45 -13.17
CA VAL A 404 -20.32 -11.25 -12.83
C VAL A 404 -20.46 -12.66 -13.38
N SER A 405 -19.38 -13.18 -13.96
CA SER A 405 -19.30 -14.53 -14.50
C SER A 405 -19.40 -15.58 -13.39
N ASP A 406 -20.08 -16.69 -13.67
CA ASP A 406 -20.11 -17.85 -12.76
C ASP A 406 -18.71 -18.46 -12.52
N ASN A 407 -17.73 -18.11 -13.37
CA ASN A 407 -16.34 -18.52 -13.26
C ASN A 407 -15.47 -17.53 -12.46
N GLY A 408 -16.06 -16.54 -11.80
CA GLY A 408 -15.35 -15.54 -11.00
C GLY A 408 -14.77 -14.39 -11.82
N VAL A 409 -14.00 -13.52 -11.15
CA VAL A 409 -13.33 -12.36 -11.72
C VAL A 409 -11.84 -12.54 -11.52
N HIS A 410 -11.04 -12.25 -12.53
CA HIS A 410 -9.60 -12.49 -12.51
C HIS A 410 -8.84 -11.30 -13.06
N ILE A 411 -7.55 -11.23 -12.74
CA ILE A 411 -6.58 -10.31 -13.34
C ILE A 411 -5.47 -11.13 -13.99
N ALA A 412 -4.92 -10.70 -15.12
CA ALA A 412 -3.76 -11.33 -15.76
C ALA A 412 -2.81 -10.26 -16.31
N GLY A 413 -1.52 -10.53 -16.38
CA GLY A 413 -0.50 -9.50 -16.61
C GLY A 413 0.94 -10.01 -16.58
N SER A 414 1.91 -9.12 -16.69
CA SER A 414 3.32 -9.50 -16.72
C SER A 414 3.78 -10.19 -15.43
N PHE A 415 3.18 -9.84 -14.29
CA PHE A 415 3.56 -10.31 -12.95
C PHE A 415 3.16 -11.76 -12.61
N GLN A 416 2.38 -12.44 -13.47
CA GLN A 416 2.02 -13.86 -13.27
C GLN A 416 1.99 -14.68 -14.57
N GLY A 417 2.63 -14.17 -15.63
CA GLY A 417 2.79 -14.92 -16.89
C GLY A 417 1.57 -14.93 -17.83
N TRP A 418 0.65 -13.98 -17.69
CA TRP A 418 -0.61 -13.86 -18.44
C TRP A 418 -1.53 -15.09 -18.33
N ASP A 419 -1.60 -15.72 -17.15
CA ASP A 419 -2.55 -16.81 -16.86
C ASP A 419 -3.73 -16.29 -16.02
N PRO A 420 -4.92 -16.08 -16.61
CA PRO A 420 -6.10 -15.64 -15.87
C PRO A 420 -6.46 -16.56 -14.71
N ALA A 421 -6.21 -17.87 -14.78
CA ALA A 421 -6.60 -18.80 -13.73
C ALA A 421 -5.72 -18.72 -12.47
N ALA A 422 -4.59 -18.00 -12.53
CA ALA A 422 -3.64 -17.90 -11.43
C ALA A 422 -4.00 -16.83 -10.39
N SER A 423 -4.91 -15.90 -10.74
CA SER A 423 -5.14 -14.68 -9.96
C SER A 423 -6.62 -14.29 -9.98
N GLU A 424 -7.42 -15.03 -9.21
CA GLU A 424 -8.80 -14.69 -8.89
C GLU A 424 -8.85 -13.45 -7.98
N MET A 425 -9.75 -12.54 -8.30
CA MET A 425 -10.07 -11.34 -7.53
C MET A 425 -11.27 -11.63 -6.62
N THR A 426 -11.28 -11.08 -5.41
CA THR A 426 -12.36 -11.30 -4.42
C THR A 426 -13.16 -10.03 -4.15
N ASP A 427 -14.44 -10.20 -3.85
CA ASP A 427 -15.35 -9.16 -3.34
C ASP A 427 -15.81 -9.62 -1.95
N ASP A 428 -14.90 -9.53 -0.98
CA ASP A 428 -15.10 -10.12 0.35
C ASP A 428 -16.11 -9.33 1.21
N ASP A 429 -16.29 -8.03 0.93
CA ASP A 429 -17.26 -7.18 1.61
C ASP A 429 -18.62 -7.10 0.89
N GLY A 430 -18.71 -7.63 -0.33
CA GLY A 430 -19.93 -7.74 -1.12
C GLY A 430 -20.38 -6.41 -1.71
N ASN A 431 -19.46 -5.48 -1.93
CA ASN A 431 -19.75 -4.14 -2.42
C ASN A 431 -19.75 -4.04 -3.97
N GLY A 432 -19.41 -5.12 -4.68
CA GLY A 432 -19.33 -5.15 -6.15
C GLY A 432 -17.96 -4.76 -6.73
N ILE A 433 -16.99 -4.43 -5.87
CA ILE A 433 -15.60 -4.13 -6.21
C ILE A 433 -14.77 -5.37 -5.92
N TYR A 434 -14.15 -5.89 -6.97
CA TYR A 434 -13.26 -7.03 -6.90
C TYR A 434 -11.83 -6.55 -6.71
N SER A 435 -11.13 -7.09 -5.72
CA SER A 435 -9.78 -6.70 -5.34
C SER A 435 -8.77 -7.83 -5.55
N PHE A 436 -7.55 -7.47 -5.92
CA PHE A 436 -6.40 -8.38 -5.95
C PHE A 436 -5.13 -7.67 -5.50
N ALA A 437 -4.39 -8.27 -4.58
CA ALA A 437 -3.09 -7.77 -4.13
C ALA A 437 -1.97 -8.45 -4.94
N ALA A 438 -1.11 -7.66 -5.59
CA ALA A 438 0.08 -8.17 -6.25
C ALA A 438 1.34 -7.63 -5.57
N ALA A 439 2.30 -8.51 -5.28
CA ALA A 439 3.66 -8.10 -4.90
C ALA A 439 4.44 -7.74 -6.17
N LEU A 440 4.86 -6.48 -6.31
CA LEU A 440 5.47 -5.95 -7.54
C LEU A 440 6.74 -5.15 -7.26
N SER A 441 7.71 -5.19 -8.18
CA SER A 441 9.00 -4.56 -7.92
C SER A 441 8.98 -3.05 -8.12
N PRO A 442 9.42 -2.22 -7.15
CA PRO A 442 9.50 -0.77 -7.32
C PRO A 442 10.20 -0.32 -8.60
N GLY A 443 9.55 0.60 -9.32
CA GLY A 443 10.03 1.14 -10.59
C GLY A 443 9.86 0.22 -11.80
N GLU A 444 9.35 -1.01 -11.62
CA GLU A 444 8.94 -1.86 -12.73
C GLU A 444 7.74 -1.23 -13.45
N THR A 445 7.70 -1.35 -14.78
CA THR A 445 6.48 -1.10 -15.56
C THR A 445 5.84 -2.44 -15.86
N ILE A 446 4.66 -2.67 -15.29
CA ILE A 446 3.87 -3.86 -15.54
C ILE A 446 2.77 -3.59 -16.55
N GLU A 447 2.31 -4.65 -17.22
CA GLU A 447 1.09 -4.64 -18.04
C GLU A 447 0.10 -5.64 -17.49
N TYR A 448 -1.21 -5.35 -17.58
CA TYR A 448 -2.25 -6.21 -17.04
C TYR A 448 -3.62 -6.00 -17.70
N LYS A 449 -4.56 -6.91 -17.40
CA LYS A 449 -5.95 -6.92 -17.83
C LYS A 449 -6.84 -7.52 -16.75
N PHE A 450 -8.04 -6.97 -16.63
CA PHE A 450 -9.13 -7.61 -15.90
C PHE A 450 -9.90 -8.58 -16.81
N ILE A 451 -10.41 -9.66 -16.22
CA ILE A 451 -11.22 -10.69 -16.89
C ILE A 451 -12.44 -10.97 -16.02
N ASN A 452 -13.64 -10.77 -16.57
CA ASN A 452 -14.87 -11.22 -15.94
C ASN A 452 -15.18 -12.66 -16.39
N GLY A 453 -14.45 -13.59 -15.78
CA GLY A 453 -14.34 -15.01 -16.13
C GLY A 453 -12.92 -15.48 -15.81
N ASN A 454 -12.53 -16.64 -16.32
CA ASN A 454 -11.23 -17.27 -16.00
C ASN A 454 -10.43 -17.71 -17.23
N SER A 455 -10.83 -17.23 -18.41
CA SER A 455 -10.18 -17.56 -19.69
C SER A 455 -10.20 -16.38 -20.65
N TRP A 456 -9.33 -16.40 -21.65
CA TRP A 456 -9.29 -15.38 -22.71
C TRP A 456 -10.51 -15.39 -23.64
N ASP A 457 -11.38 -16.40 -23.53
CA ASP A 457 -12.66 -16.45 -24.25
C ASP A 457 -13.78 -15.71 -23.48
N ASP A 458 -13.54 -15.37 -22.20
CA ASP A 458 -14.45 -14.58 -21.38
C ASP A 458 -14.30 -13.07 -21.66
N PRO A 459 -15.29 -12.23 -21.27
CA PRO A 459 -15.16 -10.78 -21.36
C PRO A 459 -13.91 -10.29 -20.62
N SER A 460 -12.92 -9.83 -21.37
CA SER A 460 -11.68 -9.24 -20.87
C SER A 460 -11.59 -7.77 -21.22
N ASP A 461 -10.89 -7.04 -20.39
CA ASP A 461 -10.62 -5.62 -20.55
C ASP A 461 -9.92 -5.29 -21.87
N TYR A 462 -10.29 -4.17 -22.50
CA TYR A 462 -9.66 -3.56 -23.66
C TYR A 462 -9.67 -2.04 -23.51
N VAL A 463 -8.51 -1.45 -23.20
CA VAL A 463 -8.33 -0.02 -22.93
C VAL A 463 -7.46 0.61 -24.02
N ASP A 464 -8.05 1.52 -24.80
CA ASP A 464 -7.35 2.31 -25.83
C ASP A 464 -6.96 3.72 -25.35
N ASP A 465 -7.34 4.09 -24.12
CA ASP A 465 -6.93 5.34 -23.48
C ASP A 465 -5.47 5.25 -23.03
N PHE A 466 -4.64 6.20 -23.47
CA PHE A 466 -3.21 6.24 -23.15
C PHE A 466 -2.91 6.62 -21.69
N SER A 467 -3.89 7.13 -20.93
CA SER A 467 -3.73 7.51 -19.52
C SER A 467 -3.39 6.31 -18.62
N CYS A 468 -4.00 5.15 -18.89
CA CYS A 468 -3.75 3.91 -18.16
C CYS A 468 -3.63 2.67 -19.07
N GLY A 469 -3.86 2.81 -20.37
CA GLY A 469 -3.82 1.77 -21.39
C GLY A 469 -2.74 1.99 -22.43
N ILE A 470 -2.42 0.92 -23.18
CA ILE A 470 -1.51 0.95 -24.32
C ILE A 470 -2.34 0.74 -25.58
N ALA A 471 -2.45 1.77 -26.42
CA ALA A 471 -3.16 1.62 -27.69
C ALA A 471 -2.49 0.60 -28.60
N GLY A 472 -3.27 -0.36 -29.10
CA GLY A 472 -2.78 -1.46 -29.92
C GLY A 472 -3.77 -2.62 -29.97
N GLU A 473 -3.41 -3.71 -30.65
CA GLU A 473 -4.29 -4.87 -30.89
C GLU A 473 -4.84 -5.52 -29.61
N TYR A 474 -4.17 -5.32 -28.47
CA TYR A 474 -4.51 -5.97 -27.21
C TYR A 474 -5.15 -5.02 -26.17
N GLY A 475 -4.96 -3.70 -26.22
CA GLY A 475 -5.56 -2.77 -25.25
C GLY A 475 -5.24 -3.10 -23.79
N ASN A 476 -3.98 -3.42 -23.48
CA ASN A 476 -3.52 -3.74 -22.13
C ASN A 476 -3.48 -2.49 -21.26
N ARG A 477 -3.71 -2.62 -19.95
CA ARG A 477 -3.35 -1.57 -18.99
C ARG A 477 -1.86 -1.60 -18.67
N TRP A 478 -1.31 -0.47 -18.25
CA TRP A 478 0.05 -0.39 -17.73
C TRP A 478 0.08 0.31 -16.37
N TYR A 479 1.09 -0.01 -15.56
CA TYR A 479 1.31 0.65 -14.27
C TYR A 479 2.80 0.68 -13.95
N ILE A 480 3.29 1.84 -13.48
CA ILE A 480 4.65 1.96 -12.92
C ILE A 480 4.54 1.74 -11.42
N VAL A 481 5.20 0.69 -10.95
CA VAL A 481 5.14 0.26 -9.56
C VAL A 481 5.83 1.31 -8.66
N PRO A 482 5.14 1.82 -7.61
CA PRO A 482 5.70 2.80 -6.70
C PRO A 482 6.80 2.22 -5.80
N ASN A 483 7.51 3.09 -5.06
CA ASN A 483 8.53 2.65 -4.09
C ASN A 483 7.95 2.26 -2.72
N THR A 484 6.64 2.36 -2.55
CA THR A 484 5.87 1.96 -1.36
C THR A 484 4.60 1.24 -1.79
N SER A 485 4.01 0.41 -0.94
CA SER A 485 2.72 -0.25 -1.22
C SER A 485 1.64 0.76 -1.59
N ALA A 486 0.74 0.39 -2.50
CA ALA A 486 -0.26 1.27 -3.08
C ALA A 486 -1.60 0.58 -3.27
N VAL A 487 -2.68 1.34 -3.10
CA VAL A 487 -4.04 0.90 -3.43
C VAL A 487 -4.50 1.68 -4.65
N MET A 488 -4.84 0.98 -5.73
CA MET A 488 -5.37 1.60 -6.93
C MET A 488 -6.85 1.93 -6.74
N ALA A 489 -7.30 3.07 -7.27
CA ALA A 489 -8.72 3.38 -7.27
C ALA A 489 -9.51 2.30 -8.06
N PRO A 490 -10.74 1.96 -7.66
CA PRO A 490 -11.62 1.09 -8.45
C PRO A 490 -11.84 1.67 -9.84
N VAL A 491 -11.61 0.85 -10.87
CA VAL A 491 -11.81 1.25 -12.27
C VAL A 491 -12.87 0.39 -12.93
N CYS A 492 -13.44 0.93 -14.00
CA CYS A 492 -14.43 0.24 -14.79
C CYS A 492 -13.81 -0.66 -15.86
N MET A 493 -14.49 -1.76 -16.20
CA MET A 493 -14.08 -2.62 -17.30
C MET A 493 -14.03 -1.81 -18.62
N ASN A 494 -12.92 -1.90 -19.37
CA ASN A 494 -12.66 -1.14 -20.60
C ASN A 494 -12.50 0.39 -20.41
N SER A 495 -12.21 0.86 -19.19
CA SER A 495 -12.07 2.30 -18.87
C SER A 495 -10.92 2.57 -17.90
N CYS A 496 -10.23 3.71 -18.06
CA CYS A 496 -9.29 4.22 -17.04
C CYS A 496 -9.98 4.87 -15.84
N GLU A 497 -11.27 5.16 -15.97
CA GLU A 497 -12.07 5.88 -14.98
C GLU A 497 -12.92 4.92 -14.12
N SER A 498 -13.47 5.46 -13.04
CA SER A 498 -14.45 4.76 -12.19
C SER A 498 -15.73 4.40 -12.95
N CYS A 499 -16.52 3.45 -12.40
CA CYS A 499 -17.80 3.05 -13.00
C CYS A 499 -18.97 3.97 -12.70
N GLU A 500 -18.78 4.98 -11.85
CA GLU A 500 -19.83 5.96 -11.61
C GLU A 500 -20.09 6.72 -12.91
N GLU A 501 -21.34 6.76 -13.39
CA GLU A 501 -21.71 7.87 -14.27
C GLU A 501 -21.45 9.13 -13.46
N GLU A 502 -20.66 10.07 -13.99
CA GLU A 502 -20.50 11.39 -13.39
C GLU A 502 -21.88 11.93 -13.03
N THR A 503 -22.24 11.80 -11.76
CA THR A 503 -23.42 12.47 -11.28
C THR A 503 -23.09 13.95 -11.32
N PRO A 504 -24.02 14.83 -11.71
CA PRO A 504 -23.79 16.27 -11.67
C PRO A 504 -23.36 16.83 -10.30
N ASP A 505 -23.32 15.98 -9.26
CA ASP A 505 -22.95 16.29 -7.88
C ASP A 505 -21.44 16.06 -7.58
N GLN A 506 -20.68 15.44 -8.49
CA GLN A 506 -19.21 15.35 -8.38
C GLN A 506 -18.49 16.54 -9.07
N ALA A 507 -19.26 17.45 -9.68
CA ALA A 507 -18.86 18.79 -10.05
C ALA A 507 -19.52 19.79 -9.07
N ALA A 508 -18.89 20.28 -8.00
CA ALA A 508 -17.47 20.41 -7.81
C ALA A 508 -17.14 20.75 -6.36
N THR A 509 -16.06 20.18 -5.83
CA THR A 509 -15.40 20.71 -4.63
C THR A 509 -14.53 21.94 -4.93
N THR A 510 -14.62 22.49 -6.15
CA THR A 510 -13.85 23.65 -6.64
C THR A 510 -14.65 24.49 -7.65
N ILE A 511 -14.03 25.54 -8.22
CA ILE A 511 -14.57 26.28 -9.36
C ILE A 511 -14.14 25.64 -10.68
N PHE A 512 -14.97 25.69 -11.72
CA PHE A 512 -14.63 25.15 -13.04
C PHE A 512 -15.32 25.95 -14.15
N PHE A 513 -14.89 25.78 -15.40
CA PHE A 513 -15.56 26.38 -16.54
C PHE A 513 -16.86 25.62 -16.85
N SER A 514 -18.01 26.23 -16.56
CA SER A 514 -19.33 25.67 -16.87
C SER A 514 -19.75 25.92 -18.31
N GLU A 515 -19.35 27.07 -18.86
CA GLU A 515 -19.71 27.45 -20.22
C GLU A 515 -18.59 28.25 -20.89
N TYR A 516 -18.41 28.01 -22.19
CA TYR A 516 -17.51 28.75 -23.07
C TYR A 516 -18.28 29.17 -24.31
N GLY A 517 -18.17 30.43 -24.69
CA GLY A 517 -18.72 30.90 -25.95
C GLY A 517 -17.66 31.54 -26.82
N GLU A 518 -17.51 31.02 -28.04
CA GLU A 518 -16.82 31.69 -29.14
C GLU A 518 -17.77 31.78 -30.31
N GLY A 519 -18.31 32.98 -30.53
CA GLY A 519 -19.19 33.25 -31.66
C GLY A 519 -18.62 34.34 -32.57
N SER A 520 -19.19 34.45 -33.76
CA SER A 520 -18.72 35.39 -34.79
C SER A 520 -18.39 36.80 -34.25
N GLY A 521 -17.20 37.29 -34.60
CA GLY A 521 -16.72 38.60 -34.18
C GLY A 521 -16.18 38.59 -32.75
N GLN A 522 -16.76 39.41 -31.88
CA GLN A 522 -16.34 39.60 -30.49
C GLN A 522 -17.36 39.04 -29.49
N THR A 523 -18.22 38.13 -29.95
CA THR A 523 -19.27 37.51 -29.13
C THR A 523 -18.65 36.36 -28.36
N LYS A 524 -17.89 36.69 -27.31
CA LYS A 524 -17.02 35.74 -26.61
C LYS A 524 -17.13 35.88 -25.10
N TYR A 525 -17.12 34.75 -24.39
CA TYR A 525 -17.12 34.72 -22.93
C TYR A 525 -16.56 33.41 -22.37
N LEU A 526 -16.12 33.50 -21.12
CA LEU A 526 -15.88 32.37 -20.21
C LEU A 526 -16.87 32.48 -19.05
N GLU A 527 -17.51 31.39 -18.70
CA GLU A 527 -18.35 31.27 -17.51
C GLU A 527 -17.70 30.29 -16.54
N ILE A 528 -17.52 30.73 -15.29
CA ILE A 528 -16.92 29.94 -14.23
C ILE A 528 -17.99 29.67 -13.19
N TYR A 529 -18.35 28.41 -12.98
CA TYR A 529 -19.28 28.00 -11.95
C TYR A 529 -18.55 27.68 -10.65
N ASN A 530 -19.14 28.09 -9.54
CA ASN A 530 -18.69 27.71 -8.21
C ASN A 530 -19.52 26.56 -7.66
N GLY A 531 -19.00 25.34 -7.76
CA GLY A 531 -19.66 24.17 -7.18
C GLY A 531 -19.40 23.98 -5.68
N THR A 532 -18.50 24.76 -5.08
CA THR A 532 -18.21 24.63 -3.64
C THR A 532 -19.41 25.07 -2.79
N ASP A 533 -19.47 24.60 -1.55
CA ASP A 533 -20.50 24.99 -0.57
C ASP A 533 -20.34 26.44 -0.04
N ASN A 534 -19.30 27.16 -0.45
CA ASN A 534 -18.97 28.49 0.06
C ASN A 534 -18.79 29.51 -1.07
N ALA A 535 -18.79 30.79 -0.73
CA ALA A 535 -18.38 31.82 -1.68
C ALA A 535 -16.86 31.75 -1.90
N VAL A 536 -16.43 31.75 -3.16
CA VAL A 536 -15.02 31.70 -3.54
C VAL A 536 -14.50 33.10 -3.83
N ASP A 537 -13.34 33.43 -3.26
CA ASP A 537 -12.58 34.65 -3.56
C ASP A 537 -11.69 34.43 -4.79
N LEU A 538 -12.13 34.94 -5.93
CA LEU A 538 -11.43 34.76 -7.21
C LEU A 538 -10.11 35.53 -7.26
N THR A 539 -9.80 36.39 -6.28
CA THR A 539 -8.48 37.03 -6.20
C THR A 539 -7.36 36.06 -5.81
N GLN A 540 -7.70 34.86 -5.34
CA GLN A 540 -6.77 33.75 -5.10
C GLN A 540 -6.48 32.95 -6.38
N PHE A 541 -7.18 33.25 -7.47
CA PHE A 541 -7.09 32.56 -8.74
C PHE A 541 -6.61 33.49 -9.86
N ALA A 542 -6.23 32.86 -10.96
CA ALA A 542 -5.93 33.47 -12.24
C ALA A 542 -6.59 32.66 -13.36
N PHE A 543 -6.68 33.26 -14.54
CA PHE A 543 -7.12 32.58 -15.76
C PHE A 543 -6.03 32.65 -16.86
N PRO A 544 -4.86 32.02 -16.63
CA PRO A 544 -3.76 32.04 -17.58
C PRO A 544 -4.12 31.46 -18.95
N SER A 545 -3.42 31.94 -19.98
CA SER A 545 -3.71 31.57 -21.37
C SER A 545 -2.48 31.42 -22.25
N VAL A 546 -2.65 30.65 -23.32
CA VAL A 546 -1.70 30.52 -24.45
C VAL A 546 -2.39 30.93 -25.75
N ALA A 547 -1.66 31.56 -26.67
CA ALA A 547 -2.22 32.06 -27.92
C ALA A 547 -1.87 31.16 -29.12
N ASN A 548 -2.85 30.43 -29.65
CA ASN A 548 -2.70 29.47 -30.76
C ASN A 548 -1.74 28.30 -30.49
N ASP A 549 -0.43 28.57 -30.46
CA ASP A 549 0.65 27.57 -30.31
C ASP A 549 1.59 28.03 -29.19
N PRO A 550 1.72 27.26 -28.08
CA PRO A 550 2.53 27.67 -26.95
C PRO A 550 4.03 27.75 -27.31
N ASP A 551 4.70 28.83 -26.88
CA ASP A 551 6.16 28.95 -26.98
C ASP A 551 6.91 27.77 -26.32
N THR A 552 6.39 27.29 -25.20
CA THR A 552 6.85 26.09 -24.48
C THR A 552 5.65 25.18 -24.15
N PRO A 553 5.57 23.95 -24.69
CA PRO A 553 4.50 23.02 -24.34
C PRO A 553 4.41 22.75 -22.83
N GLY A 554 3.21 22.86 -22.28
CA GLY A 554 2.90 22.71 -20.87
C GLY A 554 3.00 24.00 -20.04
N GLU A 555 3.37 25.14 -20.65
CA GLU A 555 3.50 26.44 -19.96
C GLU A 555 2.51 27.48 -20.49
N TYR A 556 2.02 28.37 -19.62
CA TYR A 556 1.22 29.53 -20.02
C TYR A 556 2.09 30.65 -20.60
N GLU A 557 1.49 31.53 -21.40
CA GLU A 557 2.17 32.71 -21.96
C GLU A 557 1.74 34.02 -21.28
N TYR A 558 0.46 34.08 -20.88
CA TYR A 558 -0.14 35.27 -20.29
C TYR A 558 -0.82 34.92 -18.96
N TRP A 559 -0.34 35.52 -17.88
CA TRP A 559 -0.96 35.41 -16.56
C TRP A 559 -2.04 36.49 -16.40
N ASN A 560 -3.32 36.09 -16.41
CA ASN A 560 -4.46 37.00 -16.31
C ASN A 560 -5.11 36.89 -14.93
N THR A 561 -5.36 38.02 -14.27
CA THR A 561 -5.90 38.06 -12.90
C THR A 561 -7.34 38.57 -12.86
N PHE A 562 -8.12 38.13 -11.88
CA PHE A 562 -9.43 38.69 -11.59
C PHE A 562 -9.33 40.09 -10.95
N PRO A 563 -10.35 40.96 -11.10
CA PRO A 563 -10.41 42.25 -10.42
C PRO A 563 -10.44 42.13 -8.89
N ASP A 564 -9.94 43.15 -8.19
CA ASP A 564 -10.01 43.22 -6.73
C ASP A 564 -11.45 43.03 -6.21
N GLY A 565 -11.63 42.06 -5.32
CA GLY A 565 -12.93 41.74 -4.71
C GLY A 565 -13.86 40.91 -5.59
N ALA A 566 -13.37 40.34 -6.69
CA ALA A 566 -14.10 39.34 -7.45
C ALA A 566 -14.41 38.12 -6.56
N THR A 567 -15.69 37.83 -6.42
CA THR A 567 -16.19 36.69 -5.65
C THR A 567 -17.34 36.04 -6.41
N VAL A 568 -17.51 34.75 -6.22
CA VAL A 568 -18.63 33.99 -6.77
C VAL A 568 -19.27 33.19 -5.64
N ALA A 569 -20.58 33.31 -5.45
CA ALA A 569 -21.26 32.59 -4.37
C ALA A 569 -21.41 31.10 -4.72
N SER A 570 -21.62 30.26 -3.70
CA SER A 570 -21.91 28.83 -3.90
C SER A 570 -23.11 28.65 -4.83
N GLY A 571 -22.95 27.82 -5.85
CA GLY A 571 -23.99 27.54 -6.85
C GLY A 571 -24.25 28.66 -7.86
N GLU A 572 -23.44 29.71 -7.88
CA GLU A 572 -23.53 30.82 -8.84
C GLU A 572 -22.38 30.78 -9.86
N VAL A 573 -22.49 31.60 -10.91
CA VAL A 573 -21.49 31.73 -11.97
C VAL A 573 -20.80 33.09 -11.95
N TYR A 574 -19.59 33.14 -12.50
CA TYR A 574 -18.82 34.35 -12.77
C TYR A 574 -18.48 34.45 -14.26
N VAL A 575 -18.97 35.48 -14.93
CA VAL A 575 -18.87 35.63 -16.39
C VAL A 575 -17.82 36.67 -16.78
N ILE A 576 -16.84 36.25 -17.58
CA ILE A 576 -15.85 37.10 -18.22
C ILE A 576 -16.22 37.27 -19.69
N ALA A 577 -16.62 38.48 -20.10
CA ALA A 577 -17.03 38.74 -21.48
C ALA A 577 -16.07 39.66 -22.24
N HIS A 578 -16.04 39.56 -23.57
CA HIS A 578 -15.37 40.57 -24.38
C HIS A 578 -16.12 41.92 -24.26
N PRO A 579 -15.45 43.08 -24.12
CA PRO A 579 -16.11 44.40 -23.96
C PRO A 579 -16.98 44.85 -25.15
N GLU A 580 -16.83 44.17 -26.30
CA GLU A 580 -17.63 44.37 -27.51
C GLU A 580 -18.56 43.17 -27.82
N ALA A 581 -18.80 42.30 -26.83
CA ALA A 581 -19.78 41.24 -26.96
C ALA A 581 -21.20 41.81 -27.17
N ASN A 582 -22.14 40.95 -27.57
CA ASN A 582 -23.52 41.38 -27.75
C ASN A 582 -24.12 41.88 -26.41
N ALA A 583 -25.20 42.65 -26.50
CA ALA A 583 -25.78 43.30 -25.32
C ALA A 583 -26.32 42.30 -24.27
N ASP A 584 -26.69 41.09 -24.69
CA ASP A 584 -27.22 40.06 -23.82
C ASP A 584 -26.09 39.42 -22.98
N ILE A 585 -24.95 39.08 -23.58
CA ILE A 585 -23.76 38.59 -22.84
C ILE A 585 -23.21 39.67 -21.92
N LEU A 586 -23.14 40.92 -22.39
CA LEU A 586 -22.67 42.03 -21.55
C LEU A 586 -23.59 42.34 -20.37
N ALA A 587 -24.85 41.91 -20.40
CA ALA A 587 -25.77 42.08 -19.28
C ALA A 587 -25.49 41.08 -18.14
N GLU A 588 -24.94 39.91 -18.48
CA GLU A 588 -24.58 38.85 -17.53
C GLU A 588 -23.10 38.91 -17.10
N ALA A 589 -22.27 39.73 -17.76
CA ALA A 589 -20.84 39.82 -17.47
C ALA A 589 -20.53 40.47 -16.11
N ASP A 590 -19.77 39.77 -15.26
CA ASP A 590 -19.23 40.31 -14.01
C ASP A 590 -18.03 41.24 -14.25
N HIS A 591 -17.22 40.93 -15.28
CA HIS A 591 -16.24 41.86 -15.80
C HIS A 591 -15.98 41.64 -17.29
N THR A 592 -15.29 42.60 -17.91
CA THR A 592 -14.89 42.51 -19.32
C THR A 592 -13.39 42.29 -19.50
N PHE A 593 -13.00 41.41 -20.43
CA PHE A 593 -11.61 41.13 -20.81
C PHE A 593 -11.44 41.05 -22.34
N THR A 594 -10.44 41.73 -22.89
CA THR A 594 -10.30 41.90 -24.35
C THR A 594 -9.73 40.68 -25.07
N TYR A 595 -8.85 39.91 -24.45
CA TYR A 595 -8.02 38.94 -25.18
C TYR A 595 -8.59 37.53 -25.20
N LEU A 596 -9.91 37.35 -25.11
CA LEU A 596 -10.55 36.03 -25.09
C LEU A 596 -10.33 35.21 -26.38
N SER A 597 -10.34 33.89 -26.21
CA SER A 597 -10.03 32.89 -27.23
C SER A 597 -10.80 33.12 -28.54
N ASN A 598 -10.15 32.86 -29.68
CA ASN A 598 -10.76 32.84 -31.01
C ASN A 598 -11.04 31.41 -31.53
N GLY A 599 -11.00 30.44 -30.62
CA GLY A 599 -11.23 29.03 -30.87
C GLY A 599 -10.00 28.17 -30.72
N ASN A 600 -8.79 28.69 -30.90
CA ASN A 600 -7.55 27.91 -30.76
C ASN A 600 -6.60 28.41 -29.66
N ASP A 601 -7.07 29.29 -28.77
CA ASP A 601 -6.34 29.75 -27.60
C ASP A 601 -6.79 28.96 -26.36
N GLY A 602 -5.83 28.43 -25.59
CA GLY A 602 -6.09 27.61 -24.40
C GLY A 602 -6.19 28.48 -23.15
N TYR A 603 -7.21 28.23 -22.33
CA TYR A 603 -7.46 28.93 -21.07
C TYR A 603 -7.58 27.93 -19.93
N CYS A 604 -6.89 28.20 -18.83
CA CYS A 604 -7.06 27.42 -17.61
C CYS A 604 -7.39 28.33 -16.42
N ILE A 605 -8.02 27.77 -15.40
CA ILE A 605 -8.13 28.36 -14.07
C ILE A 605 -6.92 27.86 -13.26
N ALA A 606 -6.21 28.78 -12.62
CA ALA A 606 -5.06 28.46 -11.79
C ALA A 606 -5.24 29.06 -10.39
N GLU A 607 -5.08 28.26 -9.34
CA GLU A 607 -5.07 28.72 -7.95
C GLU A 607 -3.64 29.09 -7.55
N GLY A 608 -3.44 30.27 -6.97
CA GLY A 608 -2.14 30.74 -6.49
C GLY A 608 -1.59 31.95 -7.24
N THR A 609 -0.28 31.96 -7.47
CA THR A 609 0.44 33.10 -8.03
C THR A 609 1.23 32.73 -9.27
N GLU A 610 1.63 33.73 -10.07
CA GLU A 610 2.43 33.55 -11.30
C GLU A 610 3.68 32.66 -11.10
N GLY A 611 4.28 32.68 -9.89
CA GLY A 611 5.47 31.89 -9.55
C GLY A 611 5.22 30.57 -8.81
N SER A 612 3.98 30.26 -8.45
CA SER A 612 3.59 29.02 -7.74
C SER A 612 2.07 28.88 -7.79
N TYR A 613 1.58 27.92 -8.56
CA TYR A 613 0.14 27.71 -8.77
C TYR A 613 -0.18 26.24 -9.02
N THR A 614 -1.46 25.90 -8.89
CA THR A 614 -2.05 24.61 -9.27
C THR A 614 -3.12 24.87 -10.33
N ILE A 615 -3.17 24.04 -11.38
CA ILE A 615 -4.23 24.10 -12.38
C ILE A 615 -5.49 23.43 -11.85
N VAL A 616 -6.63 24.11 -12.01
CA VAL A 616 -7.94 23.65 -11.52
C VAL A 616 -8.77 23.05 -12.65
N ASP A 617 -8.91 23.78 -13.76
CA ASP A 617 -9.71 23.38 -14.91
C ASP A 617 -9.24 24.09 -16.17
N CYS A 618 -9.51 23.53 -17.36
CA CYS A 618 -9.08 24.09 -18.63
C CYS A 618 -10.13 23.95 -19.74
N ILE A 619 -10.20 24.95 -20.62
CA ILE A 619 -10.78 24.85 -21.96
C ILE A 619 -9.63 24.87 -22.96
N GLY A 620 -9.46 23.77 -23.67
CA GLY A 620 -8.27 23.49 -24.47
C GLY A 620 -7.11 22.98 -23.60
N ASP A 621 -5.87 23.19 -24.05
CA ASP A 621 -4.65 22.81 -23.33
C ASP A 621 -3.48 23.75 -23.67
N TRP A 622 -2.32 23.51 -23.04
CA TRP A 622 -1.07 24.24 -23.29
C TRP A 622 -0.02 23.39 -24.00
N ASN A 623 -0.41 22.27 -24.63
CA ASN A 623 0.51 21.25 -25.12
C ASN A 623 0.80 21.36 -26.62
N GLY A 624 -0.01 22.11 -27.37
CA GLY A 624 0.28 22.39 -28.77
C GLY A 624 -0.87 23.05 -29.52
N ASN A 625 -0.61 23.39 -30.79
CA ASN A 625 -1.60 24.01 -31.67
C ASN A 625 -2.72 23.04 -32.10
N PRO A 626 -4.00 23.32 -31.77
CA PRO A 626 -5.14 22.48 -32.17
C PRO A 626 -5.63 22.76 -33.61
N GLY A 627 -4.93 23.59 -34.39
CA GLY A 627 -5.39 24.06 -35.68
C GLY A 627 -6.33 25.25 -35.54
N ASN A 628 -7.59 25.11 -35.94
CA ASN A 628 -8.60 26.18 -35.76
C ASN A 628 -9.42 26.03 -34.47
N GLY A 629 -9.31 24.90 -33.76
CA GLY A 629 -9.95 24.65 -32.47
C GLY A 629 -9.89 23.18 -32.05
N TRP A 630 -10.22 22.88 -30.79
CA TRP A 630 -10.19 21.54 -30.23
C TRP A 630 -11.43 20.73 -30.61
N ASP A 631 -11.24 19.43 -30.80
CA ASP A 631 -12.33 18.47 -31.01
C ASP A 631 -13.01 18.16 -29.67
N VAL A 632 -14.32 18.40 -29.57
CA VAL A 632 -15.08 18.21 -28.32
C VAL A 632 -16.39 17.48 -28.63
N ALA A 633 -16.75 16.49 -27.81
CA ALA A 633 -18.00 15.73 -27.94
C ALA A 633 -18.25 15.16 -29.36
N GLY A 634 -17.18 14.74 -30.05
CA GLY A 634 -17.24 14.20 -31.41
C GLY A 634 -17.45 15.24 -32.52
N VAL A 635 -17.37 16.54 -32.21
CA VAL A 635 -17.39 17.64 -33.17
C VAL A 635 -15.97 18.17 -33.37
N THR A 636 -15.52 18.22 -34.62
CA THR A 636 -14.19 18.73 -34.96
C THR A 636 -14.14 20.26 -34.90
N GLU A 637 -13.06 20.83 -34.35
CA GLU A 637 -12.88 22.28 -34.14
C GLU A 637 -14.03 22.93 -33.33
N ALA A 638 -14.57 22.20 -32.36
CA ALA A 638 -15.76 22.57 -31.59
C ALA A 638 -15.59 23.81 -30.70
N THR A 639 -14.36 24.20 -30.34
CA THR A 639 -14.12 25.46 -29.61
C THR A 639 -14.26 26.71 -30.50
N LYS A 640 -14.47 26.56 -31.81
CA LYS A 640 -14.64 27.69 -32.73
C LYS A 640 -16.08 27.82 -33.19
N ASP A 641 -16.64 29.03 -33.18
CA ASP A 641 -18.00 29.36 -33.61
C ASP A 641 -19.11 28.52 -32.91
N HIS A 642 -18.87 28.10 -31.66
CA HIS A 642 -19.81 27.32 -30.85
C HIS A 642 -19.83 27.77 -29.38
N THR A 643 -20.87 27.31 -28.68
CA THR A 643 -20.93 27.30 -27.22
C THR A 643 -20.64 25.88 -26.74
N LEU A 644 -19.71 25.75 -25.80
CA LEU A 644 -19.48 24.52 -25.06
C LEU A 644 -20.10 24.68 -23.68
N MET A 645 -20.80 23.64 -23.22
CA MET A 645 -21.41 23.58 -21.89
C MET A 645 -20.99 22.26 -21.26
N ARG A 646 -20.59 22.32 -19.99
CA ARG A 646 -20.28 21.16 -19.17
C ARG A 646 -21.51 20.70 -18.40
#